data_AF-A0A2T3ZC19-F1
#
_entry.id   AF-A0A2T3ZC19-F1
#
_cell.length_a   1.000
_cell.length_b   1.000
_cell.length_c   1.000
_cell.angle_alpha   90.00
_cell.angle_beta   90.00
_cell.angle_gamma   90.00
#
_symmetry.space_group_name_H-M   'P 1'
#
loop_
_entity.id
_entity.type
_entity.pdbx_description
1 polymer ?
#
loop_
_entity_poly.entity_id
_entity_poly.type
_entity_poly.pdbx_seq_one_letter_code
_entity_poly.pdbx_strand_id
1 'polypeptide(L)'
;MDSSEASRLLQARISQLEQDAAGEKDQEMEIEREVKRANRDLLQQVSKMDDMQKIEHLMRRSSELLADMRRLERENQKNKKRGDALQKERDASRTELSKTVGLKEKLEKLCRELQRDNNKMKNENKELQSTQKRNNAAWDEKFASLLSKLEGYQEEKDTPKKQVVDMEMDELFRVRFKSFIEQYELRELHFHSLMRTKELEVQYHLSRHDREKKNAEAEANKARHLQNQVGAFTKTETELRNQLNVYVDKFKQVEDTLNNSNDLFLSFRKEMEDMSKKGKRLEKENETLKRQKEATTANIIQLAEERQDWKRKIDAADKKNEKLMSIIQQMQQQGRKVPRETPSTVEASTVEVCPPDNHGHGATEGEGEESEYSEEEGEEEGLSEFDDDTEEEPQPSEQGPPRLSQFLDRPLFPWKRLVLGFSLGQFVFESFLTFRQYRVLQSPKAPAVLAKEVSQEDFDKSQAYGRAKAEFSVASGLWGQIVNFAFIQLDVMPKLWSWTGDLLLKYAPTRFTGEISHSIVFVFTFMLIQQALGLPTKIYSTFVLEEKFGFNKQTPGLFVSDIVKTNLLTAALMPPVLAGFLKIIQKTGSQFVFYTWVFTASVQVLMTTLYPTFIQPLFNKLSPLEDGELKTKVNELAARFKFPLHELHVIDGSKRSAHSNAFFYGLPWKKHIVIYDTLLEKSETDEVLSILAHELGHWKLGHTTSLFGISQAHLLYVFSLFSVFINNRSLYSSFGFHNEHPIIIGFLLFSDALSPMDTVIQFLLNMVTRAFEFQADAFAKGLGMQTELARSLLKLQIQNLSSMDADWMYASYHFSHPHLSERLKALNWKGEQAVTSEKDDEGVVKASGRDEL
;
A
#
# COMPACT_ATOMS: atom_id res chain seq x y z
N MET A 1 42.65 -17.60 -2.10
CA MET A 1 43.11 -17.10 -3.42
C MET A 1 44.60 -17.33 -3.50
N ASP A 2 45.11 -17.60 -4.69
CA ASP A 2 46.54 -17.78 -4.88
C ASP A 2 47.27 -16.42 -4.94
N SER A 3 48.51 -16.37 -4.49
CA SER A 3 49.31 -15.13 -4.49
C SER A 3 49.57 -14.63 -5.92
N SER A 4 49.70 -15.54 -6.90
CA SER A 4 49.88 -15.18 -8.31
C SER A 4 48.65 -14.49 -8.92
N GLU A 5 47.44 -14.83 -8.44
CA GLU A 5 46.17 -14.26 -8.90
C GLU A 5 46.01 -12.81 -8.41
N ALA A 6 46.30 -12.55 -7.14
CA ALA A 6 46.28 -11.21 -6.56
C ALA A 6 47.32 -10.29 -7.24
N SER A 7 48.54 -10.79 -7.48
CA SER A 7 49.60 -10.04 -8.17
C SER A 7 49.21 -9.64 -9.59
N ARG A 8 48.62 -10.57 -10.37
CA ARG A 8 48.11 -10.28 -11.73
C ARG A 8 46.98 -9.25 -11.73
N LEU A 9 46.05 -9.32 -10.78
CA LEU A 9 44.96 -8.34 -10.64
C LEU A 9 45.52 -6.95 -10.30
N LEU A 10 46.53 -6.86 -9.43
CA LEU A 10 47.19 -5.60 -9.10
C LEU A 10 47.87 -4.99 -10.33
N GLN A 11 48.66 -5.77 -11.07
CA GLN A 11 49.41 -5.29 -12.23
C GLN A 11 48.49 -4.91 -13.40
N ALA A 12 47.39 -5.63 -13.61
CA ALA A 12 46.35 -5.24 -14.57
C ALA A 12 45.68 -3.91 -14.18
N ARG A 13 45.47 -3.65 -12.88
CA ARG A 13 44.88 -2.40 -12.40
C ARG A 13 45.84 -1.22 -12.48
N ILE A 14 47.14 -1.42 -12.24
CA ILE A 14 48.19 -0.41 -12.47
C ILE A 14 48.22 -0.02 -13.96
N SER A 15 48.34 -1.00 -14.86
CA SER A 15 48.38 -0.74 -16.31
C SER A 15 47.10 -0.05 -16.84
N GLN A 16 45.95 -0.24 -16.18
CA GLN A 16 44.73 0.50 -16.51
C GLN A 16 44.83 1.96 -16.07
N LEU A 17 45.24 2.23 -14.83
CA LEU A 17 45.39 3.59 -14.30
C LEU A 17 46.45 4.39 -15.07
N GLU A 18 47.51 3.74 -15.54
CA GLU A 18 48.52 4.36 -16.42
C GLU A 18 47.97 4.73 -17.81
N GLN A 19 47.02 3.95 -18.36
CA GLN A 19 46.31 4.32 -19.60
C GLN A 19 45.30 5.45 -19.37
N ASP A 20 44.52 5.39 -18.29
CA ASP A 20 43.53 6.41 -17.94
C ASP A 20 44.23 7.79 -17.77
N ALA A 21 45.32 7.85 -16.99
CA ALA A 21 46.10 9.07 -16.75
C ALA A 21 46.84 9.61 -17.99
N ALA A 22 47.21 8.74 -18.94
CA ALA A 22 47.77 9.19 -20.22
C ALA A 22 46.71 9.88 -21.09
N GLY A 23 45.47 9.36 -21.09
CA GLY A 23 44.35 9.92 -21.84
C GLY A 23 43.91 11.31 -21.35
N GLU A 24 43.89 11.53 -20.03
CA GLU A 24 43.59 12.85 -19.44
C GLU A 24 44.60 13.91 -19.88
N LYS A 25 45.90 13.57 -19.89
CA LYS A 25 46.98 14.52 -20.22
C LYS A 25 46.98 14.96 -21.69
N ASP A 26 46.63 14.07 -22.61
CA ASP A 26 46.45 14.44 -24.02
C ASP A 26 45.21 15.33 -24.23
N GLN A 27 44.13 15.11 -23.47
CA GLN A 27 42.94 15.99 -23.50
C GLN A 27 43.27 17.40 -22.97
N GLU A 28 44.00 17.53 -21.85
CA GLU A 28 44.43 18.84 -21.34
C GLU A 28 45.24 19.62 -22.39
N MET A 29 46.19 18.96 -23.06
CA MET A 29 47.00 19.59 -24.12
C MET A 29 46.18 20.01 -25.34
N GLU A 30 45.11 19.28 -25.70
CA GLU A 30 44.24 19.65 -26.81
C GLU A 30 43.30 20.81 -26.45
N ILE A 31 42.75 20.82 -25.23
CA ILE A 31 41.98 21.94 -24.68
C ILE A 31 42.83 23.21 -24.64
N GLU A 32 44.08 23.12 -24.16
CA GLU A 32 44.98 24.28 -24.08
C GLU A 32 45.33 24.85 -25.46
N ARG A 33 45.45 23.99 -26.49
CA ARG A 33 45.67 24.41 -27.89
C ARG A 33 44.46 25.13 -28.47
N GLU A 34 43.25 24.62 -28.28
CA GLU A 34 42.02 25.25 -28.79
C GLU A 34 41.72 26.57 -28.06
N VAL A 35 41.95 26.66 -26.75
CA VAL A 35 41.85 27.94 -26.01
C VAL A 35 42.88 28.97 -26.54
N LYS A 36 44.11 28.55 -26.82
CA LYS A 36 45.15 29.42 -27.44
C LYS A 36 44.82 29.82 -28.88
N ARG A 37 44.08 29.00 -29.64
CA ARG A 37 43.52 29.34 -30.97
C ARG A 37 42.39 30.36 -30.83
N ALA A 38 41.36 30.05 -30.05
CA ALA A 38 40.18 30.91 -29.85
C ALA A 38 40.54 32.31 -29.36
N ASN A 39 41.46 32.44 -28.40
CA ASN A 39 41.93 33.74 -27.91
C ASN A 39 42.70 34.55 -28.98
N ARG A 40 43.43 33.88 -29.89
CA ARG A 40 44.13 34.54 -31.00
C ARG A 40 43.16 35.07 -32.04
N ASP A 41 42.17 34.26 -32.41
CA ASP A 41 41.15 34.63 -33.40
C ASP A 41 40.26 35.76 -32.86
N LEU A 42 39.94 35.75 -31.56
CA LEU A 42 39.23 36.83 -30.87
C LEU A 42 40.03 38.14 -30.88
N LEU A 43 41.33 38.10 -30.52
CA LEU A 43 42.20 39.28 -30.61
C LEU A 43 42.25 39.84 -32.05
N GLN A 44 42.33 38.97 -33.05
CA GLN A 44 42.42 39.37 -34.45
C GLN A 44 41.13 40.07 -34.93
N GLN A 45 39.95 39.62 -34.49
CA GLN A 45 38.67 40.30 -34.76
C GLN A 45 38.60 41.68 -34.07
N VAL A 46 38.92 41.73 -32.78
CA VAL A 46 38.83 42.94 -31.94
C VAL A 46 39.86 44.00 -32.36
N SER A 47 40.99 43.62 -32.96
CA SER A 47 42.06 44.53 -33.40
C SER A 47 41.67 45.61 -34.42
N LYS A 48 40.51 45.50 -35.07
CA LYS A 48 40.04 46.43 -36.12
C LYS A 48 38.78 47.22 -35.75
N MET A 49 38.26 47.03 -34.55
CA MET A 49 37.02 47.66 -34.06
C MET A 49 37.33 48.94 -33.27
N ASP A 50 36.42 49.91 -33.29
CA ASP A 50 36.49 51.05 -32.34
C ASP A 50 36.13 50.59 -30.92
N ASP A 51 36.60 51.29 -29.87
CA ASP A 51 36.54 50.79 -28.48
C ASP A 51 35.12 50.47 -27.99
N MET A 52 34.11 51.25 -28.41
CA MET A 52 32.71 50.97 -28.09
C MET A 52 32.20 49.70 -28.80
N GLN A 53 32.65 49.46 -30.03
CA GLN A 53 32.35 48.23 -30.79
C GLN A 53 33.09 47.01 -30.23
N LYS A 54 34.32 47.18 -29.73
CA LYS A 54 35.07 46.12 -29.04
C LYS A 54 34.26 45.62 -27.83
N ILE A 55 33.73 46.53 -27.03
CA ILE A 55 32.93 46.21 -25.83
C ILE A 55 31.67 45.45 -26.23
N GLU A 56 30.89 45.94 -27.20
CA GLU A 56 29.66 45.27 -27.63
C GLU A 56 29.93 43.85 -28.20
N HIS A 57 30.96 43.70 -29.04
CA HIS A 57 31.34 42.39 -29.60
C HIS A 57 31.83 41.41 -28.53
N LEU A 58 32.62 41.88 -27.55
CA LEU A 58 33.08 41.06 -26.42
C LEU A 58 31.95 40.67 -25.46
N MET A 59 31.02 41.58 -25.15
CA MET A 59 29.83 41.28 -24.33
C MET A 59 28.91 40.28 -25.01
N ARG A 60 28.69 40.44 -26.33
CA ARG A 60 27.93 39.47 -27.12
C ARG A 60 28.62 38.11 -27.13
N ARG A 61 29.93 38.08 -27.40
CA ARG A 61 30.66 36.81 -27.55
C ARG A 61 30.83 36.05 -26.24
N SER A 62 30.97 36.74 -25.11
CA SER A 62 30.98 36.10 -23.78
C SER A 62 29.60 35.54 -23.41
N SER A 63 28.51 36.23 -23.78
CA SER A 63 27.15 35.73 -23.61
C SER A 63 26.88 34.46 -24.46
N GLU A 64 27.30 34.45 -25.72
CA GLU A 64 27.24 33.27 -26.61
C GLU A 64 28.03 32.09 -26.01
N LEU A 65 29.29 32.30 -25.61
CA LEU A 65 30.13 31.27 -24.99
C LEU A 65 29.56 30.71 -23.68
N LEU A 66 28.94 31.55 -22.85
CA LEU A 66 28.30 31.13 -21.60
C LEU A 66 27.01 30.32 -21.85
N ALA A 67 26.27 30.63 -22.91
CA ALA A 67 25.13 29.83 -23.35
C ALA A 67 25.56 28.45 -23.88
N ASP A 68 26.61 28.40 -24.70
CA ASP A 68 27.18 27.15 -25.23
C ASP A 68 27.81 26.29 -24.13
N MET A 69 28.53 26.89 -23.17
CA MET A 69 29.07 26.18 -21.99
C MET A 69 27.94 25.51 -21.20
N ARG A 70 26.89 26.27 -20.86
CA ARG A 70 25.69 25.74 -20.18
C ARG A 70 24.95 24.68 -21.01
N ARG A 71 25.12 24.63 -22.33
CA ARG A 71 24.56 23.58 -23.20
C ARG A 71 25.44 22.32 -23.16
N LEU A 72 26.74 22.46 -23.38
CA LEU A 72 27.74 21.38 -23.31
C LEU A 72 27.71 20.68 -21.95
N GLU A 73 27.56 21.44 -20.86
CA GLU A 73 27.39 20.88 -19.51
C GLU A 73 26.16 19.96 -19.41
N ARG A 74 25.00 20.40 -19.94
CA ARG A 74 23.76 19.59 -19.97
C ARG A 74 23.88 18.37 -20.89
N GLU A 75 24.64 18.45 -21.98
CA GLU A 75 24.91 17.31 -22.86
C GLU A 75 25.90 16.32 -22.20
N ASN A 76 26.93 16.82 -21.49
CA ASN A 76 27.86 15.99 -20.73
C ASN A 76 27.15 15.28 -19.55
N GLN A 77 26.30 15.98 -18.79
CA GLN A 77 25.49 15.35 -17.74
C GLN A 77 24.56 14.24 -18.27
N LYS A 78 24.03 14.37 -19.50
CA LYS A 78 23.26 13.30 -20.17
C LYS A 78 24.17 12.13 -20.57
N ASN A 79 25.35 12.40 -21.11
CA ASN A 79 26.31 11.36 -21.49
C ASN A 79 26.85 10.60 -20.28
N LYS A 80 27.16 11.27 -19.17
CA LYS A 80 27.55 10.63 -17.90
C LYS A 80 26.47 9.67 -17.40
N LYS A 81 25.21 10.13 -17.28
CA LYS A 81 24.06 9.29 -16.90
C LYS A 81 23.86 8.08 -17.83
N ARG A 82 24.19 8.22 -19.12
CA ARG A 82 24.17 7.10 -20.10
C ARG A 82 25.32 6.11 -19.87
N GLY A 83 26.51 6.61 -19.54
CA GLY A 83 27.66 5.78 -19.15
C GLY A 83 27.38 4.98 -17.87
N ASP A 84 26.86 5.65 -16.83
CA ASP A 84 26.48 5.03 -15.56
C ASP A 84 25.45 3.90 -15.76
N ALA A 85 24.45 4.13 -16.64
CA ALA A 85 23.44 3.13 -16.99
C ALA A 85 24.04 1.92 -17.72
N LEU A 86 24.89 2.14 -18.74
CA LEU A 86 25.56 1.07 -19.49
C LEU A 86 26.54 0.26 -18.62
N GLN A 87 27.22 0.91 -17.68
CA GLN A 87 28.09 0.22 -16.72
C GLN A 87 27.27 -0.65 -15.75
N LYS A 88 26.14 -0.13 -15.25
CA LYS A 88 25.21 -0.90 -14.41
C LYS A 88 24.60 -2.10 -15.15
N GLU A 89 24.28 -1.95 -16.43
CA GLU A 89 23.82 -3.04 -17.30
C GLU A 89 24.91 -4.11 -17.49
N ARG A 90 26.14 -3.71 -17.86
CA ARG A 90 27.31 -4.60 -17.98
C ARG A 90 27.54 -5.42 -16.72
N ASP A 91 27.49 -4.78 -15.55
CA ASP A 91 27.78 -5.44 -14.27
C ASP A 91 26.62 -6.34 -13.80
N ALA A 92 25.38 -6.03 -14.20
CA ALA A 92 24.25 -6.95 -14.07
C ALA A 92 24.43 -8.19 -14.97
N SER A 93 24.73 -8.03 -16.27
CA SER A 93 24.96 -9.14 -17.20
C SER A 93 26.14 -10.02 -16.77
N ARG A 94 27.23 -9.43 -16.26
CA ARG A 94 28.36 -10.16 -15.66
C ARG A 94 27.94 -10.99 -14.45
N THR A 95 27.02 -10.46 -13.63
CA THR A 95 26.46 -11.17 -12.47
C THR A 95 25.56 -12.33 -12.89
N GLU A 96 24.76 -12.18 -13.95
CA GLU A 96 23.97 -13.28 -14.51
C GLU A 96 24.85 -14.36 -15.17
N LEU A 97 25.89 -13.97 -15.90
CA LEU A 97 26.85 -14.91 -16.48
C LEU A 97 27.51 -15.77 -15.39
N SER A 98 27.92 -15.17 -14.27
CA SER A 98 28.44 -15.91 -13.10
C SER A 98 27.42 -16.92 -12.54
N LYS A 99 26.14 -16.53 -12.40
CA LYS A 99 25.06 -17.43 -11.96
C LYS A 99 24.83 -18.60 -12.94
N THR A 100 24.82 -18.34 -14.25
CA THR A 100 24.58 -19.39 -15.26
C THR A 100 25.74 -20.38 -15.35
N VAL A 101 26.99 -19.94 -15.20
CA VAL A 101 28.17 -20.83 -15.09
C VAL A 101 28.05 -21.72 -13.84
N GLY A 102 27.75 -21.14 -12.67
CA GLY A 102 27.58 -21.92 -11.44
C GLY A 102 26.37 -22.87 -11.43
N LEU A 103 25.37 -22.66 -12.30
CA LEU A 103 24.29 -23.62 -12.55
C LEU A 103 24.74 -24.73 -13.51
N LYS A 104 25.50 -24.41 -14.56
CA LYS A 104 26.08 -25.40 -15.49
C LYS A 104 26.98 -26.40 -14.76
N GLU A 105 27.86 -25.94 -13.88
CA GLU A 105 28.75 -26.80 -13.09
C GLU A 105 27.98 -27.79 -12.20
N LYS A 106 26.90 -27.34 -11.56
CA LYS A 106 26.01 -28.20 -10.76
C LYS A 106 25.31 -29.25 -11.62
N LEU A 107 24.85 -28.86 -12.81
CA LEU A 107 24.21 -29.77 -13.76
C LEU A 107 25.20 -30.83 -14.28
N GLU A 108 26.43 -30.42 -14.66
CA GLU A 108 27.48 -31.36 -15.06
C GLU A 108 27.84 -32.35 -13.94
N LYS A 109 27.90 -31.89 -12.68
CA LYS A 109 28.14 -32.76 -11.53
C LYS A 109 27.02 -33.80 -11.39
N LEU A 110 25.76 -33.37 -11.43
CA LEU A 110 24.58 -34.26 -11.36
C LEU A 110 24.58 -35.29 -12.49
N CYS A 111 24.88 -34.89 -13.73
CA CYS A 111 25.00 -35.83 -14.86
C CYS A 111 26.10 -36.88 -14.65
N ARG A 112 27.26 -36.47 -14.12
CA ARG A 112 28.38 -37.40 -13.80
C ARG A 112 28.02 -38.37 -12.66
N GLU A 113 27.25 -37.92 -11.67
CA GLU A 113 26.77 -38.76 -10.57
C GLU A 113 25.72 -39.78 -11.06
N LEU A 114 24.70 -39.33 -11.79
CA LEU A 114 23.68 -40.19 -12.41
C LEU A 114 24.31 -41.27 -13.32
N GLN A 115 25.37 -40.92 -14.06
CA GLN A 115 26.06 -41.85 -14.94
C GLN A 115 26.95 -42.88 -14.19
N ARG A 116 27.43 -42.57 -12.97
CA ARG A 116 28.05 -43.58 -12.09
C ARG A 116 27.02 -44.56 -11.57
N ASP A 117 25.89 -44.08 -11.07
CA ASP A 117 24.86 -44.92 -10.46
C ASP A 117 24.22 -45.87 -11.49
N ASN A 118 23.97 -45.38 -12.71
CA ASN A 118 23.46 -46.22 -13.81
C ASN A 118 24.48 -47.32 -14.20
N ASN A 119 25.78 -47.02 -14.21
CA ASN A 119 26.82 -48.02 -14.42
C ASN A 119 26.94 -49.02 -13.25
N LYS A 120 26.74 -48.57 -12.00
CA LYS A 120 26.69 -49.44 -10.81
C LYS A 120 25.52 -50.42 -10.90
N MET A 121 24.30 -49.92 -11.12
CA MET A 121 23.10 -50.75 -11.29
C MET A 121 23.25 -51.77 -12.43
N LYS A 122 23.90 -51.39 -13.53
CA LYS A 122 24.20 -52.29 -14.66
C LYS A 122 25.14 -53.43 -14.28
N ASN A 123 26.12 -53.18 -13.41
CA ASN A 123 27.04 -54.20 -12.91
C ASN A 123 26.35 -55.14 -11.91
N GLU A 124 25.61 -54.60 -10.94
CA GLU A 124 24.85 -55.38 -9.94
C GLU A 124 23.81 -56.30 -10.60
N ASN A 125 23.11 -55.82 -11.63
CA ASN A 125 22.15 -56.63 -12.40
C ASN A 125 22.84 -57.74 -13.21
N LYS A 126 24.04 -57.48 -13.77
CA LYS A 126 24.87 -58.50 -14.44
C LYS A 126 25.37 -59.57 -13.46
N GLU A 127 25.73 -59.17 -12.24
CA GLU A 127 26.16 -60.08 -11.17
C GLU A 127 25.01 -60.97 -10.68
N LEU A 128 23.83 -60.39 -10.42
CA LEU A 128 22.58 -61.11 -10.14
C LEU A 128 22.26 -62.14 -11.22
N GLN A 129 22.30 -61.76 -12.50
CA GLN A 129 22.06 -62.68 -13.62
C GLN A 129 23.10 -63.82 -13.67
N SER A 130 24.36 -63.56 -13.29
CA SER A 130 25.39 -64.61 -13.20
C SER A 130 25.12 -65.60 -12.06
N THR A 131 24.67 -65.10 -10.90
CA THR A 131 24.35 -65.91 -9.72
C THR A 131 23.08 -66.73 -9.94
N GLN A 132 22.06 -66.17 -10.60
CA GLN A 132 20.86 -66.91 -10.98
C GLN A 132 21.17 -68.07 -11.93
N LYS A 133 22.00 -67.86 -12.96
CA LYS A 133 22.47 -68.95 -13.83
C LYS A 133 23.23 -70.03 -13.07
N ARG A 134 24.10 -69.64 -12.13
CA ARG A 134 24.89 -70.57 -11.29
C ARG A 134 23.98 -71.40 -10.37
N ASN A 135 22.93 -70.79 -9.81
CA ASN A 135 21.94 -71.48 -8.98
C ASN A 135 21.07 -72.45 -9.79
N ASN A 136 20.62 -72.06 -10.99
CA ASN A 136 19.81 -72.95 -11.84
C ASN A 136 20.60 -74.21 -12.22
N ALA A 137 21.84 -74.07 -12.70
CA ALA A 137 22.69 -75.22 -13.04
C ALA A 137 22.90 -76.17 -11.85
N ALA A 138 23.07 -75.62 -10.63
CA ALA A 138 23.18 -76.39 -9.40
C ALA A 138 21.86 -77.01 -8.89
N TRP A 139 20.72 -76.67 -9.50
CA TRP A 139 19.45 -77.39 -9.35
C TRP A 139 19.28 -78.46 -10.43
N ASP A 140 19.61 -78.14 -11.68
CA ASP A 140 19.57 -79.09 -12.81
C ASP A 140 20.44 -80.33 -12.53
N GLU A 141 21.66 -80.13 -12.00
CA GLU A 141 22.58 -81.20 -11.56
C GLU A 141 21.97 -82.07 -10.43
N LYS A 142 21.23 -81.47 -9.49
CA LYS A 142 20.55 -82.20 -8.41
C LYS A 142 19.37 -83.01 -8.94
N PHE A 143 18.60 -82.46 -9.90
CA PHE A 143 17.51 -83.19 -10.53
C PHE A 143 18.02 -84.36 -11.37
N ALA A 144 19.11 -84.19 -12.12
CA ALA A 144 19.79 -85.29 -12.82
C ALA A 144 20.27 -86.38 -11.85
N SER A 145 20.89 -86.01 -10.72
CA SER A 145 21.30 -86.96 -9.68
C SER A 145 20.11 -87.68 -9.02
N LEU A 146 18.95 -87.03 -8.88
CA LEU A 146 17.74 -87.64 -8.33
C LEU A 146 17.10 -88.62 -9.33
N LEU A 147 17.04 -88.25 -10.61
CA LEU A 147 16.52 -89.09 -11.68
C LEU A 147 17.36 -90.37 -11.84
N SER A 148 18.68 -90.26 -11.89
CA SER A 148 19.58 -91.43 -11.97
C SER A 148 19.41 -92.39 -10.78
N LYS A 149 19.08 -91.89 -9.58
CA LYS A 149 18.75 -92.74 -8.42
C LYS A 149 17.38 -93.41 -8.57
N LEU A 150 16.39 -92.71 -9.12
CA LEU A 150 15.06 -93.27 -9.40
C LEU A 150 15.12 -94.35 -10.48
N GLU A 151 15.94 -94.17 -11.52
CA GLU A 151 16.22 -95.19 -12.53
C GLU A 151 16.86 -96.44 -11.91
N GLY A 152 17.88 -96.27 -11.05
CA GLY A 152 18.50 -97.38 -10.31
C GLY A 152 17.52 -98.12 -9.39
N TYR A 153 16.63 -97.42 -8.69
CA TYR A 153 15.54 -98.06 -7.92
C TYR A 153 14.51 -98.76 -8.80
N GLN A 154 14.40 -98.41 -10.08
CA GLN A 154 13.50 -99.06 -11.02
C GLN A 154 14.11 -100.35 -11.59
N GLU A 155 15.41 -100.36 -11.92
CA GLU A 155 16.16 -101.58 -12.26
C GLU A 155 16.19 -102.59 -11.10
N GLU A 156 16.37 -102.12 -9.86
CA GLU A 156 16.35 -102.96 -8.65
C GLU A 156 14.95 -103.56 -8.38
N LYS A 157 13.89 -102.91 -8.87
CA LYS A 157 12.50 -103.40 -8.76
C LYS A 157 12.16 -104.44 -9.82
N ASP A 158 12.73 -104.34 -11.02
CA ASP A 158 12.52 -105.30 -12.11
C ASP A 158 13.31 -106.63 -11.89
N THR A 159 14.22 -106.69 -10.90
CA THR A 159 14.95 -107.91 -10.50
C THR A 159 14.82 -108.25 -9.00
N PRO A 160 13.61 -108.57 -8.51
CA PRO A 160 13.32 -108.64 -7.08
C PRO A 160 14.05 -109.77 -6.33
N LYS A 161 14.98 -109.40 -5.45
CA LYS A 161 15.57 -110.31 -4.45
C LYS A 161 14.67 -110.41 -3.22
N LYS A 162 14.41 -111.64 -2.79
CA LYS A 162 13.46 -111.96 -1.71
C LYS A 162 14.11 -111.74 -0.33
N GLN A 163 13.69 -110.70 0.38
CA GLN A 163 14.14 -110.42 1.75
C GLN A 163 13.06 -110.82 2.76
N VAL A 164 13.48 -111.45 3.87
CA VAL A 164 12.58 -111.88 4.97
C VAL A 164 12.60 -110.80 6.04
N VAL A 165 11.43 -110.46 6.58
CA VAL A 165 11.26 -109.45 7.65
C VAL A 165 11.03 -110.16 8.98
N ASP A 166 11.77 -109.73 10.00
CA ASP A 166 11.67 -110.24 11.37
C ASP A 166 10.74 -109.34 12.22
N MET A 167 10.01 -109.92 13.18
CA MET A 167 8.85 -109.25 13.79
C MET A 167 9.18 -108.26 14.92
N GLU A 168 10.35 -108.34 15.56
CA GLU A 168 10.79 -107.30 16.51
C GLU A 168 11.13 -105.97 15.83
N MET A 169 11.42 -105.98 14.53
CA MET A 169 11.69 -104.75 13.77
C MET A 169 10.44 -103.89 13.56
N ASP A 170 9.23 -104.46 13.48
CA ASP A 170 8.02 -103.70 13.12
C ASP A 170 7.60 -102.68 14.19
N GLU A 171 7.79 -102.99 15.47
CA GLU A 171 7.48 -102.05 16.56
C GLU A 171 8.51 -100.92 16.66
N LEU A 172 9.80 -101.23 16.50
CA LEU A 172 10.86 -100.22 16.40
C LEU A 172 10.69 -99.35 15.14
N PHE A 173 10.27 -99.96 14.02
CA PHE A 173 9.91 -99.27 12.79
C PHE A 173 8.69 -98.38 12.99
N ARG A 174 7.62 -98.83 13.66
CA ARG A 174 6.45 -97.98 13.99
C ARG A 174 6.84 -96.74 14.78
N VAL A 175 7.66 -96.87 15.81
CA VAL A 175 8.12 -95.72 16.62
C VAL A 175 8.98 -94.77 15.78
N ARG A 176 9.92 -95.30 14.98
CA ARG A 176 10.73 -94.47 14.07
C ARG A 176 9.93 -93.82 12.96
N PHE A 177 9.00 -94.53 12.32
CA PHE A 177 8.13 -93.97 11.29
C PHE A 177 7.21 -92.90 11.85
N LYS A 178 6.61 -93.10 13.03
CA LYS A 178 5.81 -92.05 13.68
C LYS A 178 6.64 -90.80 13.96
N SER A 179 7.83 -90.96 14.55
CA SER A 179 8.74 -89.82 14.79
C SER A 179 9.23 -89.16 13.49
N PHE A 180 9.46 -89.94 12.42
CA PHE A 180 9.86 -89.42 11.11
C PHE A 180 8.72 -88.67 10.40
N ILE A 181 7.48 -89.15 10.52
CA ILE A 181 6.26 -88.48 10.04
C ILE A 181 6.06 -87.17 10.80
N GLU A 182 6.11 -87.19 12.14
CA GLU A 182 6.03 -85.98 12.96
C GLU A 182 7.13 -84.95 12.59
N GLN A 183 8.36 -85.41 12.32
CA GLN A 183 9.47 -84.57 11.81
C GLN A 183 9.37 -84.19 10.32
N TYR A 184 8.46 -84.80 9.56
CA TYR A 184 8.16 -84.42 8.19
C TYR A 184 7.05 -83.36 8.20
N GLU A 185 5.97 -83.60 8.93
CA GLU A 185 4.85 -82.66 9.14
C GLU A 185 5.34 -81.32 9.73
N LEU A 186 6.19 -81.34 10.77
CA LEU A 186 6.80 -80.13 11.33
C LEU A 186 7.66 -79.35 10.32
N ARG A 187 8.31 -80.06 9.40
CA ARG A 187 9.18 -79.49 8.36
C ARG A 187 8.39 -78.92 7.20
N GLU A 188 7.31 -79.60 6.82
CA GLU A 188 6.34 -79.16 5.83
C GLU A 188 5.57 -77.92 6.31
N LEU A 189 5.13 -77.92 7.57
CA LEU A 189 4.54 -76.74 8.23
C LEU A 189 5.53 -75.56 8.29
N HIS A 190 6.80 -75.80 8.63
CA HIS A 190 7.85 -74.78 8.59
C HIS A 190 8.07 -74.27 7.16
N PHE A 191 8.11 -75.16 6.16
CA PHE A 191 8.31 -74.80 4.75
C PHE A 191 7.14 -73.96 4.22
N HIS A 192 5.89 -74.32 4.51
CA HIS A 192 4.72 -73.50 4.18
C HIS A 192 4.75 -72.13 4.87
N SER A 193 5.16 -72.06 6.13
CA SER A 193 5.34 -70.79 6.85
C SER A 193 6.42 -69.90 6.20
N LEU A 194 7.56 -70.50 5.83
CA LEU A 194 8.66 -69.81 5.15
C LEU A 194 8.25 -69.32 3.75
N MET A 195 7.57 -70.16 2.97
CA MET A 195 7.05 -69.81 1.64
C MET A 195 6.04 -68.66 1.72
N ARG A 196 5.08 -68.73 2.65
CA ARG A 196 4.10 -67.65 2.88
C ARG A 196 4.78 -66.34 3.30
N THR A 197 5.84 -66.42 4.09
CA THR A 197 6.65 -65.25 4.48
C THR A 197 7.35 -64.63 3.27
N LYS A 198 7.96 -65.45 2.40
CA LYS A 198 8.62 -64.98 1.17
C LYS A 198 7.64 -64.44 0.12
N GLU A 199 6.44 -65.00 0.05
CA GLU A 199 5.37 -64.52 -0.82
C GLU A 199 4.87 -63.12 -0.38
N LEU A 200 4.68 -62.91 0.92
CA LEU A 200 4.35 -61.60 1.50
C LEU A 200 5.48 -60.57 1.28
N GLU A 201 6.75 -60.98 1.39
CA GLU A 201 7.92 -60.12 1.13
C GLU A 201 7.94 -59.67 -0.34
N VAL A 202 7.70 -60.58 -1.30
CA VAL A 202 7.57 -60.25 -2.73
C VAL A 202 6.39 -59.31 -2.99
N GLN A 203 5.21 -59.58 -2.41
CA GLN A 203 4.04 -58.69 -2.54
C GLN A 203 4.30 -57.28 -1.97
N TYR A 204 5.00 -57.18 -0.84
CA TYR A 204 5.43 -55.91 -0.27
C TYR A 204 6.38 -55.15 -1.20
N HIS A 205 7.38 -55.83 -1.78
CA HIS A 205 8.32 -55.21 -2.71
C HIS A 205 7.65 -54.76 -4.03
N LEU A 206 6.71 -55.54 -4.58
CA LEU A 206 5.89 -55.13 -5.72
C LEU A 206 5.07 -53.88 -5.40
N SER A 207 4.36 -53.90 -4.27
CA SER A 207 3.49 -52.78 -3.82
C SER A 207 4.29 -51.49 -3.59
N ARG A 208 5.51 -51.62 -3.06
CA ARG A 208 6.45 -50.50 -2.89
C ARG A 208 6.94 -49.96 -4.24
N HIS A 209 7.33 -50.84 -5.16
CA HIS A 209 7.77 -50.45 -6.51
C HIS A 209 6.66 -49.67 -7.25
N ASP A 210 5.43 -50.18 -7.26
CA ASP A 210 4.30 -49.52 -7.92
C ASP A 210 3.91 -48.19 -7.27
N ARG A 211 4.14 -48.04 -5.96
CA ARG A 211 3.98 -46.75 -5.28
C ARG A 211 5.03 -45.75 -5.73
N GLU A 212 6.32 -46.12 -5.77
CA GLU A 212 7.37 -45.20 -6.22
C GLU A 212 7.26 -44.87 -7.71
N LYS A 213 6.83 -45.82 -8.54
CA LYS A 213 6.48 -45.56 -9.95
C LYS A 213 5.38 -44.51 -10.08
N LYS A 214 4.27 -44.65 -9.34
CA LYS A 214 3.17 -43.67 -9.33
C LYS A 214 3.61 -42.30 -8.78
N ASN A 215 4.52 -42.28 -7.80
CA ASN A 215 5.11 -41.03 -7.30
C ASN A 215 5.91 -40.31 -8.41
N ALA A 216 6.78 -41.03 -9.11
CA ALA A 216 7.60 -40.48 -10.21
C ALA A 216 6.74 -40.02 -11.40
N GLU A 217 5.70 -40.79 -11.77
CA GLU A 217 4.73 -40.39 -12.80
C GLU A 217 3.95 -39.13 -12.40
N ALA A 218 3.54 -39.00 -11.13
CA ALA A 218 2.88 -37.80 -10.61
C ALA A 218 3.84 -36.58 -10.57
N GLU A 219 5.11 -36.77 -10.22
CA GLU A 219 6.12 -35.72 -10.20
C GLU A 219 6.49 -35.23 -11.62
N ALA A 220 6.68 -36.14 -12.57
CA ALA A 220 6.90 -35.79 -13.97
C ALA A 220 5.72 -34.99 -14.57
N ASN A 221 4.48 -35.36 -14.22
CA ASN A 221 3.29 -34.62 -14.63
C ASN A 221 3.21 -33.22 -13.98
N LYS A 222 3.58 -33.08 -12.70
CA LYS A 222 3.70 -31.76 -12.04
C LYS A 222 4.76 -30.89 -12.70
N ALA A 223 5.95 -31.42 -12.96
CA ALA A 223 7.03 -30.70 -13.63
C ALA A 223 6.61 -30.20 -15.03
N ARG A 224 5.93 -31.04 -15.82
CA ARG A 224 5.40 -30.67 -17.14
C ARG A 224 4.29 -29.61 -17.06
N HIS A 225 3.43 -29.67 -16.03
CA HIS A 225 2.43 -28.63 -15.80
C HIS A 225 3.06 -27.29 -15.41
N LEU A 226 4.03 -27.29 -14.49
CA LEU A 226 4.78 -26.10 -14.10
C LEU A 226 5.55 -25.49 -15.28
N GLN A 227 6.17 -26.31 -16.13
CA GLN A 227 6.87 -25.83 -17.33
C GLN A 227 5.90 -25.14 -18.32
N ASN A 228 4.71 -25.69 -18.52
CA ASN A 228 3.66 -25.05 -19.32
C ASN A 228 3.17 -23.74 -18.67
N GLN A 229 3.03 -23.71 -17.34
CA GLN A 229 2.59 -22.53 -16.60
C GLN A 229 3.62 -21.39 -16.66
N VAL A 230 4.92 -21.69 -16.50
CA VAL A 230 6.00 -20.72 -16.70
C VAL A 230 6.00 -20.20 -18.15
N GLY A 231 5.86 -21.09 -19.14
CA GLY A 231 5.75 -20.70 -20.54
C GLY A 231 4.54 -19.81 -20.87
N ALA A 232 3.44 -19.95 -20.12
CA ALA A 232 2.31 -19.03 -20.18
C ALA A 232 2.62 -17.68 -19.52
N PHE A 233 3.22 -17.69 -18.33
CA PHE A 233 3.58 -16.47 -17.60
C PHE A 233 4.61 -15.61 -18.37
N THR A 234 5.63 -16.20 -19.00
CA THR A 234 6.58 -15.44 -19.83
C THR A 234 5.90 -14.75 -21.02
N LYS A 235 4.86 -15.38 -21.61
CA LYS A 235 4.06 -14.74 -22.67
C LYS A 235 3.24 -13.58 -22.15
N THR A 236 2.54 -13.74 -21.01
CA THR A 236 1.79 -12.64 -20.40
C THR A 236 2.70 -11.52 -19.90
N GLU A 237 3.90 -11.83 -19.41
CA GLU A 237 4.90 -10.83 -19.03
C GLU A 237 5.38 -10.03 -20.25
N THR A 238 5.64 -10.70 -21.37
CA THR A 238 6.03 -10.03 -22.63
C THR A 238 4.93 -9.08 -23.11
N GLU A 239 3.67 -9.52 -23.06
CA GLU A 239 2.51 -8.69 -23.42
C GLU A 239 2.32 -7.50 -22.45
N LEU A 240 2.43 -7.71 -21.14
CA LEU A 240 2.35 -6.64 -20.15
C LEU A 240 3.52 -5.63 -20.27
N ARG A 241 4.73 -6.07 -20.62
CA ARG A 241 5.86 -5.18 -20.95
C ARG A 241 5.57 -4.33 -22.19
N ASN A 242 4.97 -4.91 -23.24
CA ASN A 242 4.55 -4.16 -24.43
C ASN A 242 3.49 -3.11 -24.08
N GLN A 243 2.47 -3.48 -23.30
CA GLN A 243 1.42 -2.56 -22.85
C GLN A 243 1.99 -1.45 -21.95
N LEU A 244 2.92 -1.77 -21.05
CA LEU A 244 3.61 -0.79 -20.20
C LEU A 244 4.37 0.25 -21.04
N ASN A 245 5.07 -0.15 -22.10
CA ASN A 245 5.73 0.79 -23.01
C ASN A 245 4.72 1.76 -23.66
N VAL A 246 3.56 1.27 -24.11
CA VAL A 246 2.47 2.12 -24.64
C VAL A 246 1.92 3.09 -23.58
N TYR A 247 1.90 2.72 -22.30
CA TYR A 247 1.55 3.64 -21.22
C TYR A 247 2.66 4.64 -20.91
N VAL A 248 3.94 4.28 -21.02
CA VAL A 248 5.07 5.22 -20.89
C VAL A 248 5.03 6.28 -21.99
N ASP A 249 4.80 5.89 -23.25
CA ASP A 249 4.66 6.84 -24.36
C ASP A 249 3.46 7.79 -24.18
N LYS A 250 2.33 7.28 -23.66
CA LYS A 250 1.18 8.12 -23.29
C LYS A 250 1.48 9.06 -22.12
N PHE A 251 2.19 8.58 -21.10
CA PHE A 251 2.57 9.41 -19.96
C PHE A 251 3.49 10.55 -20.41
N LYS A 252 4.40 10.28 -21.34
CA LYS A 252 5.26 11.29 -21.97
C LYS A 252 4.46 12.34 -22.75
N GLN A 253 3.39 11.97 -23.47
CA GLN A 253 2.50 12.95 -24.09
C GLN A 253 1.76 13.83 -23.05
N VAL A 254 1.45 13.29 -21.87
CA VAL A 254 0.88 14.06 -20.74
C VAL A 254 1.94 14.97 -20.12
N GLU A 255 3.19 14.53 -19.98
CA GLU A 255 4.31 15.34 -19.54
C GLU A 255 4.60 16.51 -20.52
N ASP A 256 4.65 16.23 -21.82
CA ASP A 256 4.84 17.23 -22.87
C ASP A 256 3.68 18.26 -22.88
N THR A 257 2.42 17.83 -22.74
CA THR A 257 1.29 18.77 -22.66
C THR A 257 1.21 19.54 -21.34
N LEU A 258 1.63 18.94 -20.22
CA LEU A 258 1.77 19.64 -18.94
C LEU A 258 2.87 20.71 -19.00
N ASN A 259 4.02 20.41 -19.62
CA ASN A 259 5.11 21.37 -19.82
C ASN A 259 4.66 22.56 -20.70
N ASN A 260 4.00 22.29 -21.83
CA ASN A 260 3.42 23.33 -22.69
C ASN A 260 2.39 24.20 -21.94
N SER A 261 1.58 23.60 -21.05
CA SER A 261 0.64 24.32 -20.18
C SER A 261 1.36 25.19 -19.14
N ASN A 262 2.47 24.69 -18.57
CA ASN A 262 3.27 25.40 -17.58
C ASN A 262 3.98 26.63 -18.20
N ASP A 263 4.50 26.50 -19.42
CA ASP A 263 5.05 27.62 -20.20
C ASP A 263 3.97 28.69 -20.50
N LEU A 264 2.74 28.27 -20.80
CA LEU A 264 1.59 29.17 -20.96
C LEU A 264 1.22 29.89 -19.65
N PHE A 265 1.28 29.22 -18.50
CA PHE A 265 1.11 29.87 -17.20
C PHE A 265 2.24 30.86 -16.89
N LEU A 266 3.49 30.57 -17.29
CA LEU A 266 4.61 31.51 -17.18
C LEU A 266 4.44 32.74 -18.07
N SER A 267 3.91 32.60 -19.30
CA SER A 267 3.61 33.75 -20.15
C SER A 267 2.47 34.59 -19.58
N PHE A 268 1.37 33.97 -19.12
CA PHE A 268 0.28 34.69 -18.45
C PHE A 268 0.73 35.45 -17.20
N ARG A 269 1.59 34.82 -16.37
CA ARG A 269 2.15 35.48 -15.19
C ARG A 269 2.98 36.71 -15.57
N LYS A 270 3.82 36.61 -16.61
CA LYS A 270 4.61 37.73 -17.11
C LYS A 270 3.74 38.87 -17.63
N GLU A 271 2.69 38.56 -18.38
CA GLU A 271 1.72 39.56 -18.85
C GLU A 271 0.96 40.23 -17.68
N MET A 272 0.58 39.49 -16.64
CA MET A 272 -0.01 40.06 -15.42
C MET A 272 0.97 40.97 -14.67
N GLU A 273 2.23 40.59 -14.55
CA GLU A 273 3.26 41.41 -13.91
C GLU A 273 3.53 42.70 -14.71
N ASP A 274 3.55 42.64 -16.05
CA ASP A 274 3.74 43.82 -16.91
C ASP A 274 2.49 44.71 -16.96
N MET A 275 1.28 44.14 -16.90
CA MET A 275 0.02 44.89 -16.69
C MET A 275 -0.02 45.58 -15.32
N SER A 276 0.48 44.93 -14.25
CA SER A 276 0.60 45.53 -12.93
C SER A 276 1.58 46.71 -12.91
N LYS A 277 2.74 46.56 -13.56
CA LYS A 277 3.71 47.67 -13.77
C LYS A 277 3.09 48.83 -14.57
N LYS A 278 2.27 48.53 -15.58
CA LYS A 278 1.55 49.54 -16.38
C LYS A 278 0.48 50.26 -15.53
N GLY A 279 -0.26 49.54 -14.69
CA GLY A 279 -1.20 50.11 -13.72
C GLY A 279 -0.52 51.13 -12.80
N LYS A 280 0.56 50.74 -12.12
CA LYS A 280 1.33 51.63 -11.22
C LYS A 280 1.91 52.87 -11.93
N ARG A 281 2.26 52.77 -13.21
CA ARG A 281 2.69 53.94 -14.01
C ARG A 281 1.53 54.92 -14.25
N LEU A 282 0.39 54.42 -14.72
CA LEU A 282 -0.81 55.23 -14.98
C LEU A 282 -1.36 55.87 -13.69
N GLU A 283 -1.26 55.16 -12.56
CA GLU A 283 -1.63 55.66 -11.24
C GLU A 283 -0.74 56.86 -10.83
N LYS A 284 0.59 56.73 -10.97
CA LYS A 284 1.56 57.82 -10.70
C LYS A 284 1.42 59.01 -11.66
N GLU A 285 1.09 58.77 -12.93
CA GLU A 285 0.76 59.82 -13.90
C GLU A 285 -0.53 60.55 -13.49
N ASN A 286 -1.57 59.83 -13.05
CA ASN A 286 -2.84 60.39 -12.60
C ASN A 286 -2.68 61.22 -11.30
N GLU A 287 -1.87 60.77 -10.34
CA GLU A 287 -1.47 61.60 -9.19
C GLU A 287 -0.76 62.89 -9.62
N THR A 288 0.15 62.80 -10.60
CA THR A 288 0.91 63.95 -11.09
C THR A 288 -0.03 64.97 -11.76
N LEU A 289 -0.98 64.50 -12.57
CA LEU A 289 -2.04 65.35 -13.16
C LEU A 289 -2.96 65.95 -12.10
N LYS A 290 -3.27 65.22 -11.02
CA LYS A 290 -4.05 65.74 -9.88
C LYS A 290 -3.31 66.89 -9.18
N ARG A 291 -2.03 66.71 -8.86
CA ARG A 291 -1.18 67.76 -8.25
C ARG A 291 -1.04 68.99 -9.17
N GLN A 292 -0.89 68.79 -10.49
CA GLN A 292 -0.89 69.89 -11.46
C GLN A 292 -2.23 70.64 -11.51
N LYS A 293 -3.36 69.91 -11.49
CA LYS A 293 -4.70 70.51 -11.41
C LYS A 293 -4.87 71.33 -10.13
N GLU A 294 -4.45 70.80 -8.98
CA GLU A 294 -4.50 71.50 -7.69
C GLU A 294 -3.66 72.78 -7.71
N ALA A 295 -2.42 72.72 -8.22
CA ALA A 295 -1.55 73.90 -8.39
C ALA A 295 -2.14 74.96 -9.34
N THR A 296 -2.69 74.57 -10.50
CA THR A 296 -3.38 75.52 -11.39
C THR A 296 -4.64 76.12 -10.76
N THR A 297 -5.35 75.36 -9.91
CA THR A 297 -6.52 75.86 -9.17
C THR A 297 -6.12 76.90 -8.13
N ALA A 298 -5.04 76.66 -7.38
CA ALA A 298 -4.48 77.64 -6.44
C ALA A 298 -4.02 78.93 -7.14
N ASN A 299 -3.31 78.82 -8.27
CA ASN A 299 -2.90 79.99 -9.06
C ASN A 299 -4.09 80.80 -9.60
N ILE A 300 -5.20 80.15 -9.98
CA ILE A 300 -6.43 80.83 -10.40
C ILE A 300 -7.10 81.58 -9.24
N ILE A 301 -7.06 81.02 -8.02
CA ILE A 301 -7.56 81.69 -6.81
C ILE A 301 -6.71 82.92 -6.49
N GLN A 302 -5.38 82.80 -6.46
CA GLN A 302 -4.48 83.93 -6.22
C GLN A 302 -4.69 85.05 -7.26
N LEU A 303 -4.78 84.72 -8.55
CA LEU A 303 -5.06 85.71 -9.61
C LEU A 303 -6.44 86.37 -9.45
N ALA A 304 -7.42 85.68 -8.87
CA ALA A 304 -8.73 86.26 -8.57
C ALA A 304 -8.67 87.21 -7.36
N GLU A 305 -7.87 86.90 -6.34
CA GLU A 305 -7.63 87.76 -5.16
C GLU A 305 -6.83 89.01 -5.54
N GLU A 306 -5.73 88.87 -6.27
CA GLU A 306 -4.96 89.98 -6.82
C GLU A 306 -5.85 90.91 -7.67
N ARG A 307 -6.75 90.33 -8.48
CA ARG A 307 -7.74 91.09 -9.27
C ARG A 307 -8.77 91.82 -8.40
N GLN A 308 -9.19 91.25 -7.27
CA GLN A 308 -10.05 91.96 -6.30
C GLN A 308 -9.30 93.12 -5.66
N ASP A 309 -8.03 92.96 -5.28
CA ASP A 309 -7.22 94.02 -4.67
C ASP A 309 -6.86 95.12 -5.67
N TRP A 310 -6.58 94.79 -6.93
CA TRP A 310 -6.49 95.79 -7.99
C TRP A 310 -7.80 96.52 -8.21
N LYS A 311 -8.95 95.84 -8.13
CA LYS A 311 -10.26 96.51 -8.20
C LYS A 311 -10.49 97.44 -7.00
N ARG A 312 -10.17 97.02 -5.77
CA ARG A 312 -10.22 97.88 -4.57
C ARG A 312 -9.32 99.11 -4.71
N LYS A 313 -8.12 98.95 -5.29
CA LYS A 313 -7.19 100.05 -5.58
C LYS A 313 -7.73 101.02 -6.63
N ILE A 314 -8.39 100.51 -7.68
CA ILE A 314 -9.09 101.31 -8.70
C ILE A 314 -10.28 102.05 -8.08
N ASP A 315 -11.18 101.37 -7.37
CA ASP A 315 -12.34 102.00 -6.69
C ASP A 315 -11.90 103.10 -5.69
N ALA A 316 -10.73 102.93 -5.05
CA ALA A 316 -10.13 103.93 -4.17
C ALA A 316 -9.39 105.07 -4.92
N ALA A 317 -8.85 104.80 -6.11
CA ALA A 317 -8.28 105.82 -6.99
C ALA A 317 -9.39 106.66 -7.64
N ASP A 318 -10.47 106.03 -8.11
CA ASP A 318 -11.63 106.71 -8.69
C ASP A 318 -12.34 107.57 -7.65
N LYS A 319 -12.49 107.14 -6.39
CA LYS A 319 -12.99 108.01 -5.30
C LYS A 319 -12.06 109.20 -4.99
N LYS A 320 -10.74 109.07 -5.20
CA LYS A 320 -9.81 110.22 -5.16
C LYS A 320 -9.99 111.11 -6.38
N ASN A 321 -10.23 110.52 -7.54
CA ASN A 321 -10.42 111.21 -8.82
C ASN A 321 -11.76 111.97 -8.85
N GLU A 322 -12.85 111.42 -8.30
CA GLU A 322 -14.13 112.10 -8.07
C GLU A 322 -13.96 113.29 -7.11
N LYS A 323 -13.17 113.13 -6.03
CA LYS A 323 -12.79 114.27 -5.16
C LYS A 323 -11.99 115.32 -5.93
N LEU A 324 -11.02 114.90 -6.74
CA LEU A 324 -10.21 115.81 -7.55
C LEU A 324 -11.06 116.55 -8.58
N MET A 325 -11.96 115.85 -9.26
CA MET A 325 -12.91 116.37 -10.25
C MET A 325 -13.94 117.29 -9.60
N SER A 326 -14.40 117.01 -8.37
CA SER A 326 -15.25 117.91 -7.59
C SER A 326 -14.53 119.21 -7.23
N ILE A 327 -13.26 119.13 -6.79
CA ILE A 327 -12.40 120.31 -6.54
C ILE A 327 -12.16 121.08 -7.85
N ILE A 328 -11.83 120.39 -8.94
CA ILE A 328 -11.63 121.00 -10.27
C ILE A 328 -12.94 121.64 -10.76
N GLN A 329 -14.10 121.04 -10.51
CA GLN A 329 -15.41 121.59 -10.91
C GLN A 329 -15.78 122.82 -10.06
N GLN A 330 -15.45 122.85 -8.76
CA GLN A 330 -15.52 124.06 -7.93
C GLN A 330 -14.60 125.18 -8.48
N MET A 331 -13.37 124.84 -8.89
CA MET A 331 -12.43 125.79 -9.49
C MET A 331 -12.85 126.24 -10.90
N GLN A 332 -13.50 125.39 -11.69
CA GLN A 332 -13.92 125.70 -13.07
C GLN A 332 -15.25 126.45 -13.15
N GLN A 333 -16.13 126.33 -12.14
CA GLN A 333 -17.31 127.20 -12.02
C GLN A 333 -16.91 128.67 -11.77
N GLN A 334 -15.73 128.94 -11.21
CA GLN A 334 -15.12 130.27 -11.14
C GLN A 334 -14.45 130.64 -12.49
N GLY A 335 -15.28 130.79 -13.52
CA GLY A 335 -14.82 130.80 -14.90
C GLY A 335 -14.04 132.05 -15.38
N ARG A 336 -12.96 131.77 -16.13
CA ARG A 336 -12.40 132.55 -17.25
C ARG A 336 -11.74 133.92 -16.97
N LYS A 337 -10.40 133.97 -17.11
CA LYS A 337 -9.65 135.04 -17.83
C LYS A 337 -8.16 134.66 -18.09
N VAL A 338 -7.86 134.34 -19.36
CA VAL A 338 -6.76 134.86 -20.25
C VAL A 338 -5.71 135.81 -19.60
N PRO A 339 -4.37 135.78 -19.93
CA PRO A 339 -3.50 134.77 -20.60
C PRO A 339 -2.03 134.61 -20.04
N ARG A 340 -1.24 133.72 -20.68
CA ARG A 340 0.24 133.78 -20.99
C ARG A 340 1.31 133.60 -19.87
N GLU A 341 2.54 133.28 -20.34
CA GLU A 341 3.88 133.34 -19.68
C GLU A 341 4.13 132.31 -18.55
N THR A 342 5.33 131.75 -18.28
CA THR A 342 6.71 131.80 -18.88
C THR A 342 7.49 130.49 -18.52
N PRO A 343 8.68 130.17 -19.10
CA PRO A 343 9.41 128.91 -18.85
C PRO A 343 10.59 128.98 -17.86
N SER A 344 10.74 127.93 -17.01
CA SER A 344 11.86 127.64 -16.08
C SER A 344 11.65 126.22 -15.47
N THR A 345 12.56 125.48 -14.82
CA THR A 345 14.05 125.37 -14.72
C THR A 345 14.34 123.91 -14.27
N VAL A 346 15.33 123.17 -14.82
CA VAL A 346 16.76 123.05 -14.41
C VAL A 346 17.00 122.50 -12.98
N GLU A 347 17.89 121.48 -12.91
CA GLU A 347 18.59 120.90 -11.74
C GLU A 347 17.79 120.10 -10.68
N ALA A 348 18.40 119.23 -9.85
CA ALA A 348 19.52 118.26 -10.01
C ALA A 348 19.73 117.46 -8.70
N SER A 349 20.51 116.36 -8.74
CA SER A 349 21.23 115.76 -7.58
C SER A 349 20.38 115.14 -6.45
N THR A 350 20.85 114.21 -5.60
CA THR A 350 21.91 113.16 -5.65
C THR A 350 21.59 112.12 -4.55
N VAL A 351 22.16 110.90 -4.64
CA VAL A 351 22.87 110.09 -3.61
C VAL A 351 22.43 110.31 -2.12
N GLU A 352 22.13 109.29 -1.28
CA GLU A 352 23.14 108.37 -0.69
C GLU A 352 22.55 107.17 0.11
N VAL A 353 23.18 105.98 0.00
CA VAL A 353 23.47 104.94 1.04
C VAL A 353 22.36 104.23 1.88
N CYS A 354 22.56 102.91 2.09
CA CYS A 354 21.90 101.98 3.04
C CYS A 354 22.93 101.52 4.12
N PRO A 355 22.71 100.53 5.03
CA PRO A 355 21.50 99.87 5.58
C PRO A 355 21.51 100.09 7.15
N PRO A 356 21.33 99.15 8.12
CA PRO A 356 20.71 97.79 8.16
C PRO A 356 19.76 97.50 9.38
N ASP A 357 19.22 96.27 9.42
CA ASP A 357 18.72 95.45 10.57
C ASP A 357 17.63 96.03 11.54
N ASN A 358 16.78 95.26 12.23
CA ASN A 358 16.97 93.96 12.90
C ASN A 358 15.62 93.21 13.23
N HIS A 359 15.68 92.08 13.96
CA HIS A 359 14.59 91.25 14.53
C HIS A 359 13.50 92.01 15.36
N GLY A 360 12.34 91.45 15.74
CA GLY A 360 11.73 90.11 15.56
C GLY A 360 10.65 89.78 16.63
N HIS A 361 10.05 88.57 16.58
CA HIS A 361 9.00 87.99 17.47
C HIS A 361 7.59 88.67 17.48
N GLY A 362 6.48 87.95 17.77
CA GLY A 362 6.28 86.50 17.92
C GLY A 362 4.95 86.10 18.61
N ALA A 363 4.60 84.79 18.55
CA ALA A 363 3.50 84.09 19.26
C ALA A 363 2.03 84.46 18.89
N THR A 364 1.00 83.58 18.93
CA THR A 364 0.81 82.09 19.00
C THR A 364 -0.66 81.80 18.50
N GLU A 365 -1.42 80.69 18.66
CA GLU A 365 -1.38 79.42 19.43
C GLU A 365 -2.40 78.38 18.84
N GLY A 366 -2.09 77.07 18.84
CA GLY A 366 -3.02 75.93 18.63
C GLY A 366 -3.58 75.69 17.20
N GLU A 367 -3.97 74.49 16.73
CA GLU A 367 -3.96 73.07 17.20
C GLU A 367 -4.04 72.17 15.92
N GLY A 368 -3.72 70.87 15.84
CA GLY A 368 -3.07 69.90 16.74
C GLY A 368 -3.24 68.44 16.22
N GLU A 369 -2.14 67.65 16.16
CA GLU A 369 -2.06 66.15 16.02
C GLU A 369 -2.64 65.48 14.72
N GLU A 370 -2.21 64.29 14.24
CA GLU A 370 -1.18 63.31 14.70
C GLU A 370 -0.44 62.60 13.51
N SER A 371 0.55 61.77 13.86
CA SER A 371 1.63 61.12 13.08
C SER A 371 1.31 59.95 12.12
N GLU A 372 2.25 59.57 11.24
CA GLU A 372 2.98 58.27 11.30
C GLU A 372 4.31 58.30 10.48
N TYR A 373 5.12 57.22 10.52
CA TYR A 373 6.58 57.18 10.27
C TYR A 373 7.06 56.98 8.81
N SER A 374 8.33 57.34 8.58
CA SER A 374 9.20 56.76 7.54
C SER A 374 10.66 56.76 8.00
N GLU A 375 11.29 55.60 8.10
CA GLU A 375 12.74 55.45 8.36
C GLU A 375 13.48 55.10 7.06
N GLU A 376 14.75 55.53 6.96
CA GLU A 376 15.67 55.17 5.87
C GLU A 376 16.73 54.19 6.41
N GLU A 377 16.78 52.97 5.88
CA GLU A 377 17.94 52.08 6.06
C GLU A 377 18.91 52.26 4.88
N GLY A 378 20.17 52.56 5.19
CA GLY A 378 21.28 52.60 4.24
C GLY A 378 22.26 51.44 4.49
N GLU A 379 22.80 50.87 3.41
CA GLU A 379 23.72 49.74 3.46
C GLU A 379 25.16 50.19 3.80
N GLU A 380 25.70 49.78 4.95
CA GLU A 380 27.16 49.73 5.20
C GLU A 380 27.54 48.38 5.83
N GLU A 381 28.21 47.51 5.06
CA GLU A 381 28.81 46.27 5.58
C GLU A 381 30.16 46.56 6.26
N GLY A 382 30.18 46.53 7.60
CA GLY A 382 31.40 46.67 8.41
C GLY A 382 32.00 45.31 8.80
N LEU A 383 33.31 45.14 8.62
CA LEU A 383 34.05 43.91 8.94
C LEU A 383 34.19 43.67 10.45
N SER A 384 34.08 42.41 10.86
CA SER A 384 34.80 41.85 12.02
C SER A 384 35.20 40.40 11.74
N GLU A 385 36.32 39.97 12.34
CA GLU A 385 37.09 38.75 11.99
C GLU A 385 37.58 38.07 13.29
N PHE A 386 37.85 36.76 13.27
CA PHE A 386 38.30 35.91 14.41
C PHE A 386 37.25 35.74 15.55
N ASP A 387 37.05 34.62 16.26
CA ASP A 387 37.53 33.22 16.21
C ASP A 387 36.40 32.33 16.86
N ASP A 388 36.44 31.01 17.12
CA ASP A 388 37.52 30.04 17.42
C ASP A 388 37.07 28.58 17.08
N ASP A 389 37.95 27.60 17.31
CA ASP A 389 37.85 26.12 17.14
C ASP A 389 36.50 25.40 17.43
N THR A 390 36.12 24.46 16.54
CA THR A 390 36.07 22.99 16.82
C THR A 390 35.78 22.21 15.52
N GLU A 391 36.70 21.33 15.08
CA GLU A 391 36.50 20.45 13.92
C GLU A 391 35.87 19.08 14.28
N GLU A 392 34.80 18.68 13.58
CA GLU A 392 34.47 17.26 13.29
C GLU A 392 34.02 17.14 11.82
N GLU A 393 34.76 16.41 10.98
CA GLU A 393 34.42 16.21 9.56
C GLU A 393 33.23 15.25 9.34
N PRO A 394 32.20 15.64 8.56
CA PRO A 394 31.30 14.71 7.90
C PRO A 394 31.78 14.38 6.48
N GLN A 395 32.06 13.11 6.21
CA GLN A 395 32.55 12.62 4.91
C GLN A 395 31.61 13.00 3.73
N PRO A 396 32.16 13.27 2.52
CA PRO A 396 31.37 13.71 1.38
C PRO A 396 30.39 12.62 0.91
N SER A 397 29.09 12.95 0.91
CA SER A 397 28.03 12.04 0.48
C SER A 397 27.65 12.24 -0.99
N GLU A 398 27.38 11.13 -1.70
CA GLU A 398 27.07 11.14 -3.13
C GLU A 398 25.76 11.89 -3.44
N GLN A 399 25.87 13.03 -4.12
CA GLN A 399 24.71 13.83 -4.56
C GLN A 399 23.98 13.18 -5.75
N GLY A 400 23.22 12.12 -5.46
CA GLY A 400 22.08 11.74 -6.30
C GLY A 400 20.91 12.73 -6.19
N PRO A 401 19.89 12.64 -7.06
CA PRO A 401 18.66 13.40 -6.86
C PRO A 401 18.03 13.04 -5.50
N PRO A 402 17.36 14.00 -4.82
CA PRO A 402 16.85 13.79 -3.47
C PRO A 402 15.89 12.60 -3.46
N ARG A 403 16.22 11.58 -2.66
CA ARG A 403 15.37 10.41 -2.47
C ARG A 403 14.07 10.86 -1.79
N LEU A 404 12.95 10.19 -2.06
CA LEU A 404 11.65 10.55 -1.48
C LEU A 404 11.69 10.68 0.05
N SER A 405 12.51 9.86 0.72
CA SER A 405 12.82 9.98 2.16
C SER A 405 13.38 11.35 2.55
N GLN A 406 14.31 11.94 1.78
CA GLN A 406 14.91 13.25 2.06
C GLN A 406 13.98 14.42 1.74
N PHE A 407 13.00 14.23 0.85
CA PHE A 407 11.94 15.23 0.63
C PHE A 407 10.92 15.24 1.79
N LEU A 408 10.60 14.06 2.32
CA LEU A 408 9.64 13.90 3.41
C LEU A 408 10.26 14.10 4.80
N ASP A 409 11.56 13.83 5.00
CA ASP A 409 12.26 14.06 6.27
C ASP A 409 12.84 15.49 6.36
N ARG A 410 11.97 16.48 6.16
CA ARG A 410 12.31 17.90 6.28
C ARG A 410 11.95 18.41 7.67
N PRO A 411 12.83 19.21 8.33
CA PRO A 411 12.47 19.84 9.59
C PRO A 411 11.21 20.68 9.42
N LEU A 412 10.33 20.66 10.43
CA LEU A 412 9.03 21.35 10.45
C LEU A 412 8.02 20.90 9.37
N PHE A 413 8.20 19.75 8.71
CA PHE A 413 7.15 19.18 7.86
C PHE A 413 5.88 18.90 8.70
N PRO A 414 4.67 19.34 8.27
CA PRO A 414 3.50 19.46 9.15
C PRO A 414 2.73 18.14 9.36
N TRP A 415 3.42 17.05 9.72
CA TRP A 415 2.86 15.69 9.81
C TRP A 415 1.56 15.59 10.63
N LYS A 416 1.50 16.18 11.83
CA LYS A 416 0.28 16.23 12.65
C LYS A 416 -0.92 16.82 11.91
N ARG A 417 -0.72 17.91 11.15
CA ARG A 417 -1.80 18.56 10.38
C ARG A 417 -2.21 17.73 9.17
N LEU A 418 -1.25 17.06 8.51
CA LEU A 418 -1.50 16.17 7.38
C LEU A 418 -2.31 14.94 7.80
N VAL A 419 -1.90 14.24 8.86
CA VAL A 419 -2.60 13.05 9.38
C VAL A 419 -4.00 13.40 9.88
N LEU A 420 -4.16 14.49 10.65
CA LEU A 420 -5.48 14.96 11.07
C LEU A 420 -6.36 15.41 9.90
N GLY A 421 -5.77 16.06 8.88
CA GLY A 421 -6.48 16.45 7.66
C GLY A 421 -6.96 15.24 6.84
N PHE A 422 -6.16 14.18 6.77
CA PHE A 422 -6.54 12.91 6.13
C PHE A 422 -7.64 12.19 6.92
N SER A 423 -7.50 12.04 8.24
CA SER A 423 -8.52 11.46 9.12
C SER A 423 -9.86 12.19 9.01
N LEU A 424 -9.85 13.53 9.06
CA LEU A 424 -11.04 14.35 8.90
C LEU A 424 -11.63 14.26 7.48
N GLY A 425 -10.78 14.26 6.45
CA GLY A 425 -11.18 14.12 5.06
C GLY A 425 -11.88 12.79 4.78
N GLN A 426 -11.33 11.69 5.29
CA GLN A 426 -11.95 10.36 5.21
C GLN A 426 -13.30 10.33 5.95
N PHE A 427 -13.37 10.85 7.18
CA PHE A 427 -14.63 10.92 7.92
C PHE A 427 -15.71 11.75 7.21
N VAL A 428 -15.35 12.90 6.61
CA VAL A 428 -16.29 13.73 5.84
C VAL A 428 -16.74 13.00 4.57
N PHE A 429 -15.84 12.30 3.88
CA PHE A 429 -16.16 11.48 2.71
C PHE A 429 -17.12 10.33 3.05
N GLU A 430 -16.82 9.53 4.07
CA GLU A 430 -17.65 8.39 4.50
C GLU A 430 -18.99 8.86 5.08
N SER A 431 -19.02 10.00 5.77
CA SER A 431 -20.28 10.65 6.21
C SER A 431 -21.11 11.14 5.01
N PHE A 432 -20.48 11.66 3.96
CA PHE A 432 -21.17 12.05 2.72
C PHE A 432 -21.74 10.82 1.99
N LEU A 433 -20.99 9.73 1.87
CA LEU A 433 -21.51 8.47 1.32
C LEU A 433 -22.70 7.95 2.15
N THR A 434 -22.57 7.95 3.47
CA THR A 434 -23.62 7.50 4.40
C THR A 434 -24.86 8.39 4.32
N PHE A 435 -24.71 9.71 4.11
CA PHE A 435 -25.81 10.64 3.86
C PHE A 435 -26.51 10.40 2.51
N ARG A 436 -25.76 10.08 1.45
CA ARG A 436 -26.35 9.65 0.16
C ARG A 436 -27.17 8.39 0.35
N GLN A 437 -26.65 7.41 1.08
CA GLN A 437 -27.36 6.17 1.39
C GLN A 437 -28.60 6.42 2.23
N TYR A 438 -28.51 7.27 3.27
CA TYR A 438 -29.64 7.64 4.12
C TYR A 438 -30.82 8.23 3.31
N ARG A 439 -30.54 9.01 2.25
CA ARG A 439 -31.57 9.50 1.33
C ARG A 439 -32.24 8.38 0.51
N VAL A 440 -31.47 7.41 0.02
CA VAL A 440 -32.06 6.22 -0.63
C VAL A 440 -32.93 5.45 0.36
N LEU A 441 -32.47 5.34 1.61
CA LEU A 441 -33.19 4.70 2.72
C LEU A 441 -34.43 5.47 3.22
N GLN A 442 -34.76 6.63 2.64
CA GLN A 442 -36.03 7.35 2.87
C GLN A 442 -37.11 6.99 1.83
N SER A 443 -36.80 6.12 0.85
CA SER A 443 -37.74 5.72 -0.20
C SER A 443 -38.91 4.90 0.37
N PRO A 444 -40.18 5.29 0.15
CA PRO A 444 -41.34 4.65 0.79
C PRO A 444 -41.83 3.36 0.09
N LYS A 445 -41.12 2.87 -0.93
CA LYS A 445 -41.49 1.69 -1.73
C LYS A 445 -40.26 0.90 -2.16
N ALA A 446 -40.41 -0.42 -2.21
CA ALA A 446 -39.38 -1.32 -2.73
C ALA A 446 -39.04 -1.03 -4.21
N PRO A 447 -37.78 -1.26 -4.65
CA PRO A 447 -37.41 -1.20 -6.06
C PRO A 447 -38.30 -2.11 -6.90
N ALA A 448 -38.63 -1.71 -8.13
CA ALA A 448 -39.56 -2.44 -9.00
C ALA A 448 -39.15 -3.91 -9.29
N VAL A 449 -37.87 -4.25 -9.12
CA VAL A 449 -37.32 -5.62 -9.22
C VAL A 449 -37.70 -6.50 -8.01
N LEU A 450 -37.87 -5.89 -6.83
CA LEU A 450 -38.15 -6.59 -5.55
C LEU A 450 -39.59 -6.38 -5.06
N ALA A 451 -40.36 -5.48 -5.67
CA ALA A 451 -41.72 -5.11 -5.26
C ALA A 451 -42.79 -6.22 -5.40
N LYS A 452 -42.44 -7.39 -5.94
CA LYS A 452 -43.25 -8.63 -5.94
C LYS A 452 -42.72 -9.70 -4.98
N GLU A 453 -41.53 -9.49 -4.45
CA GLU A 453 -40.69 -10.50 -3.77
C GLU A 453 -40.67 -10.28 -2.26
N VAL A 454 -40.61 -9.01 -1.85
CA VAL A 454 -40.50 -8.55 -0.46
C VAL A 454 -41.82 -7.90 -0.04
N SER A 455 -42.30 -8.17 1.19
CA SER A 455 -43.49 -7.50 1.72
C SER A 455 -43.20 -6.02 2.02
N GLN A 456 -44.22 -5.15 1.98
CA GLN A 456 -44.05 -3.74 2.36
C GLN A 456 -43.59 -3.61 3.83
N GLU A 457 -44.03 -4.51 4.72
CA GLU A 457 -43.64 -4.49 6.13
C GLU A 457 -42.17 -4.87 6.34
N ASP A 458 -41.68 -5.94 5.68
CA ASP A 458 -40.27 -6.34 5.74
C ASP A 458 -39.38 -5.28 5.07
N PHE A 459 -39.86 -4.65 4.00
CA PHE A 459 -39.20 -3.50 3.39
C PHE A 459 -39.10 -2.34 4.41
N ASP A 460 -40.20 -1.89 5.01
CA ASP A 460 -40.18 -0.77 5.96
C ASP A 460 -39.35 -1.06 7.23
N LYS A 461 -39.34 -2.32 7.71
CA LYS A 461 -38.41 -2.81 8.75
C LYS A 461 -36.96 -2.68 8.31
N SER A 462 -36.60 -3.17 7.11
CA SER A 462 -35.23 -3.08 6.56
C SER A 462 -34.76 -1.63 6.38
N GLN A 463 -35.67 -0.75 5.97
CA GLN A 463 -35.41 0.68 5.81
C GLN A 463 -35.21 1.36 7.17
N ALA A 464 -36.02 1.03 8.18
CA ALA A 464 -35.84 1.54 9.54
C ALA A 464 -34.52 1.08 10.18
N TYR A 465 -34.11 -0.17 9.93
CA TYR A 465 -32.83 -0.73 10.39
C TYR A 465 -31.64 -0.07 9.70
N GLY A 466 -31.69 0.07 8.37
CA GLY A 466 -30.66 0.75 7.58
C GLY A 466 -30.46 2.21 8.02
N ARG A 467 -31.55 2.96 8.24
CA ARG A 467 -31.49 4.34 8.75
C ARG A 467 -30.85 4.41 10.14
N ALA A 468 -31.28 3.55 11.08
CA ALA A 468 -30.70 3.50 12.42
C ALA A 468 -29.21 3.12 12.41
N LYS A 469 -28.77 2.23 11.51
CA LYS A 469 -27.35 1.91 11.28
C LYS A 469 -26.57 3.09 10.70
N ALA A 470 -27.13 3.83 9.75
CA ALA A 470 -26.49 5.02 9.17
C ALA A 470 -26.36 6.17 10.20
N GLU A 471 -27.41 6.44 10.99
CA GLU A 471 -27.39 7.41 12.10
C GLU A 471 -26.31 7.05 13.14
N PHE A 472 -26.28 5.79 13.57
CA PHE A 472 -25.26 5.31 14.50
C PHE A 472 -23.85 5.35 13.91
N SER A 473 -23.67 5.06 12.62
CA SER A 473 -22.38 5.11 11.94
C SER A 473 -21.79 6.53 11.93
N VAL A 474 -22.59 7.55 11.60
CA VAL A 474 -22.14 8.96 11.66
C VAL A 474 -21.84 9.40 13.10
N ALA A 475 -22.69 9.04 14.07
CA ALA A 475 -22.49 9.41 15.47
C ALA A 475 -21.24 8.74 16.10
N SER A 476 -21.02 7.45 15.83
CA SER A 476 -19.86 6.71 16.32
C SER A 476 -18.57 7.11 15.59
N GLY A 477 -18.64 7.43 14.28
CA GLY A 477 -17.54 8.03 13.54
C GLY A 477 -17.13 9.39 14.09
N LEU A 478 -18.10 10.25 14.44
CA LEU A 478 -17.84 11.55 15.07
C LEU A 478 -17.18 11.39 16.45
N TRP A 479 -17.65 10.46 17.28
CA TRP A 479 -16.97 10.11 18.53
C TRP A 479 -15.52 9.65 18.29
N GLY A 480 -15.30 8.78 17.30
CA GLY A 480 -13.97 8.34 16.88
C GLY A 480 -13.05 9.49 16.47
N GLN A 481 -13.55 10.46 15.71
CA GLN A 481 -12.78 11.65 15.32
C GLN A 481 -12.49 12.59 16.49
N ILE A 482 -13.43 12.79 17.43
CA ILE A 482 -13.20 13.55 18.66
C ILE A 482 -12.09 12.90 19.50
N VAL A 483 -12.14 11.57 19.66
CA VAL A 483 -11.12 10.80 20.37
C VAL A 483 -9.77 10.88 19.64
N ASN A 484 -9.72 10.70 18.32
CA ASN A 484 -8.47 10.76 17.55
C ASN A 484 -7.83 12.16 17.60
N PHE A 485 -8.63 13.21 17.39
CA PHE A 485 -8.18 14.60 17.48
C PHE A 485 -7.62 14.91 18.87
N ALA A 486 -8.31 14.51 19.94
CA ALA A 486 -7.82 14.67 21.30
C ALA A 486 -6.53 13.86 21.56
N PHE A 487 -6.44 12.62 21.07
CA PHE A 487 -5.27 11.76 21.25
C PHE A 487 -4.00 12.35 20.62
N ILE A 488 -4.12 12.90 19.41
CA ILE A 488 -3.01 13.53 18.66
C ILE A 488 -2.68 14.92 19.21
N GLN A 489 -3.67 15.77 19.52
CA GLN A 489 -3.43 17.15 19.97
C GLN A 489 -2.96 17.23 21.43
N LEU A 490 -3.36 16.28 22.29
CA LEU A 490 -2.89 16.22 23.67
C LEU A 490 -1.59 15.41 23.81
N ASP A 491 -0.95 15.00 22.71
CA ASP A 491 0.26 14.16 22.68
C ASP A 491 0.18 12.96 23.64
N VAL A 492 -0.92 12.20 23.51
CA VAL A 492 -1.17 11.04 24.38
C VAL A 492 -0.19 9.89 24.07
N MET A 493 0.24 9.75 22.81
CA MET A 493 1.17 8.70 22.38
C MET A 493 2.53 8.73 23.11
N PRO A 494 3.31 9.83 23.13
CA PRO A 494 4.58 9.87 23.88
C PRO A 494 4.38 9.81 25.39
N LYS A 495 3.27 10.35 25.93
CA LYS A 495 2.94 10.24 27.37
C LYS A 495 2.67 8.79 27.78
N LEU A 496 1.95 8.05 26.94
CA LEU A 496 1.68 6.61 27.13
C LEU A 496 2.95 5.76 26.94
N TRP A 497 3.85 6.16 26.03
CA TRP A 497 5.17 5.54 25.89
C TRP A 497 5.99 5.70 27.17
N SER A 498 6.17 6.92 27.68
CA SER A 498 6.86 7.18 28.96
C SER A 498 6.25 6.35 30.11
N TRP A 499 4.94 6.44 30.30
CA TRP A 499 4.24 5.74 31.39
C TRP A 499 4.38 4.20 31.32
N THR A 500 4.34 3.61 30.13
CA THR A 500 4.57 2.15 29.97
C THR A 500 6.04 1.77 30.14
N GLY A 501 6.98 2.69 29.89
CA GLY A 501 8.40 2.52 30.20
C GLY A 501 8.65 2.54 31.71
N ASP A 502 8.11 3.52 32.43
CA ASP A 502 8.16 3.61 33.89
C ASP A 502 7.56 2.37 34.56
N LEU A 503 6.41 1.89 34.05
CA LEU A 503 5.76 0.67 34.52
C LEU A 503 6.65 -0.56 34.32
N LEU A 504 7.28 -0.69 33.15
CA LEU A 504 8.21 -1.78 32.82
C LEU A 504 9.43 -1.75 33.74
N LEU A 505 10.10 -0.61 33.87
CA LEU A 505 11.29 -0.44 34.73
C LEU A 505 11.00 -0.72 36.21
N LYS A 506 9.78 -0.42 36.67
CA LYS A 506 9.37 -0.61 38.08
C LYS A 506 8.98 -2.05 38.43
N TYR A 507 8.44 -2.83 37.49
CA TYR A 507 7.83 -4.14 37.78
C TYR A 507 8.40 -5.32 36.97
N ALA A 508 9.12 -5.09 35.87
CA ALA A 508 9.71 -6.17 35.07
C ALA A 508 11.16 -6.47 35.49
N PRO A 509 11.58 -7.75 35.52
CA PRO A 509 12.99 -8.13 35.67
C PRO A 509 13.87 -7.49 34.59
N THR A 510 15.12 -7.13 34.93
CA THR A 510 16.08 -6.43 34.06
C THR A 510 16.31 -7.07 32.67
N ARG A 511 16.10 -8.39 32.53
CA ARG A 511 16.14 -9.08 31.22
C ARG A 511 15.01 -8.69 30.25
N PHE A 512 14.04 -7.89 30.69
CA PHE A 512 12.87 -7.44 29.94
C PHE A 512 12.77 -5.90 29.85
N THR A 513 13.84 -5.13 30.07
CA THR A 513 13.78 -3.65 30.00
C THR A 513 14.16 -3.06 28.64
N GLY A 514 14.30 -3.88 27.59
CA GLY A 514 14.64 -3.42 26.23
C GLY A 514 13.42 -3.06 25.37
N GLU A 515 13.65 -2.27 24.30
CA GLU A 515 12.64 -1.71 23.37
C GLU A 515 11.50 -2.67 23.00
N ILE A 516 11.79 -3.95 22.72
CA ILE A 516 10.77 -4.95 22.34
C ILE A 516 9.76 -5.19 23.47
N SER A 517 10.22 -5.28 24.72
CA SER A 517 9.35 -5.53 25.87
C SER A 517 8.50 -4.30 26.20
N HIS A 518 9.11 -3.11 26.10
CA HIS A 518 8.42 -1.82 26.19
C HIS A 518 7.35 -1.69 25.10
N SER A 519 7.70 -1.99 23.84
CA SER A 519 6.78 -2.00 22.70
C SER A 519 5.58 -2.93 22.92
N ILE A 520 5.79 -4.10 23.52
CA ILE A 520 4.71 -5.05 23.82
C ILE A 520 3.79 -4.51 24.92
N VAL A 521 4.33 -3.95 26.01
CA VAL A 521 3.52 -3.34 27.08
C VAL A 521 2.77 -2.11 26.55
N PHE A 522 3.44 -1.25 25.78
CA PHE A 522 2.85 -0.11 25.10
C PHE A 522 1.68 -0.50 24.20
N VAL A 523 1.88 -1.43 23.24
CA VAL A 523 0.82 -1.87 22.32
C VAL A 523 -0.34 -2.50 23.07
N PHE A 524 -0.08 -3.34 24.09
CA PHE A 524 -1.15 -3.96 24.86
C PHE A 524 -1.95 -2.94 25.68
N THR A 525 -1.28 -1.98 26.34
CA THR A 525 -1.96 -0.90 27.06
C THR A 525 -2.73 0.01 26.10
N PHE A 526 -2.15 0.37 24.95
CA PHE A 526 -2.83 1.16 23.91
C PHE A 526 -4.09 0.44 23.40
N MET A 527 -4.01 -0.86 23.10
CA MET A 527 -5.18 -1.66 22.73
C MET A 527 -6.28 -1.66 23.81
N LEU A 528 -5.92 -1.75 25.09
CA LEU A 528 -6.89 -1.69 26.19
C LEU A 528 -7.53 -0.28 26.34
N ILE A 529 -6.76 0.79 26.16
CA ILE A 529 -7.28 2.16 26.18
C ILE A 529 -8.24 2.39 25.01
N GLN A 530 -7.85 2.04 23.79
CA GLN A 530 -8.71 2.17 22.61
C GLN A 530 -9.97 1.30 22.73
N GLN A 531 -9.86 0.09 23.31
CA GLN A 531 -11.02 -0.76 23.60
C GLN A 531 -11.96 -0.12 24.62
N ALA A 532 -11.44 0.52 25.68
CA ALA A 532 -12.25 1.21 26.68
C ALA A 532 -12.97 2.45 26.09
N LEU A 533 -12.29 3.23 25.24
CA LEU A 533 -12.86 4.40 24.58
C LEU A 533 -13.90 4.03 23.50
N GLY A 534 -13.76 2.86 22.87
CA GLY A 534 -14.75 2.28 21.95
C GLY A 534 -15.86 1.47 22.64
N LEU A 535 -15.76 1.16 23.94
CA LEU A 535 -16.73 0.32 24.63
C LEU A 535 -18.16 0.91 24.65
N PRO A 536 -18.38 2.23 24.82
CA PRO A 536 -19.73 2.81 24.77
C PRO A 536 -20.43 2.61 23.43
N THR A 537 -19.72 2.77 22.31
CA THR A 537 -20.32 2.56 20.97
C THR A 537 -20.60 1.08 20.73
N LYS A 538 -19.71 0.18 21.17
CA LYS A 538 -19.95 -1.28 21.11
C LYS A 538 -21.18 -1.70 21.93
N ILE A 539 -21.32 -1.20 23.17
CA ILE A 539 -22.48 -1.48 24.03
C ILE A 539 -23.78 -0.97 23.38
N TYR A 540 -23.79 0.26 22.86
CA TYR A 540 -24.95 0.81 22.15
C TYR A 540 -25.30 -0.04 20.92
N SER A 541 -24.30 -0.42 20.12
CA SER A 541 -24.53 -1.25 18.94
C SER A 541 -25.18 -2.59 19.31
N THR A 542 -24.66 -3.32 20.31
CA THR A 542 -25.20 -4.63 20.68
C THR A 542 -26.55 -4.53 21.43
N PHE A 543 -26.64 -3.73 22.49
CA PHE A 543 -27.75 -3.76 23.43
C PHE A 543 -28.84 -2.70 23.21
N VAL A 544 -28.66 -1.80 22.23
CA VAL A 544 -29.68 -0.80 21.85
C VAL A 544 -30.04 -0.91 20.37
N LEU A 545 -29.05 -0.92 19.47
CA LEU A 545 -29.30 -0.96 18.03
C LEU A 545 -29.72 -2.36 17.57
N GLU A 546 -28.90 -3.39 17.75
CA GLU A 546 -29.25 -4.75 17.32
C GLU A 546 -30.38 -5.38 18.16
N GLU A 547 -30.53 -4.98 19.43
CA GLU A 547 -31.66 -5.39 20.28
C GLU A 547 -33.00 -4.83 19.77
N LYS A 548 -33.06 -3.55 19.38
CA LYS A 548 -34.27 -2.88 18.87
C LYS A 548 -34.87 -3.57 17.62
N PHE A 549 -34.06 -4.26 16.84
CA PHE A 549 -34.49 -5.01 15.65
C PHE A 549 -34.47 -6.53 15.87
N GLY A 550 -34.34 -7.00 17.12
CA GLY A 550 -34.41 -8.40 17.49
C GLY A 550 -33.20 -9.25 17.09
N PHE A 551 -32.14 -8.64 16.55
CA PHE A 551 -30.93 -9.34 16.11
C PHE A 551 -30.01 -9.76 17.24
N ASN A 552 -29.91 -8.99 18.33
CA ASN A 552 -29.08 -9.36 19.46
C ASN A 552 -29.61 -10.63 20.15
N LYS A 553 -28.70 -11.53 20.53
CA LYS A 553 -28.97 -12.70 21.39
C LYS A 553 -27.93 -12.85 22.50
N GLN A 554 -26.94 -11.94 22.59
CA GLN A 554 -25.93 -11.96 23.63
C GLN A 554 -26.49 -11.44 24.94
N THR A 555 -26.23 -12.17 26.03
CA THR A 555 -26.41 -11.64 27.39
C THR A 555 -25.21 -10.75 27.76
N PRO A 556 -25.37 -9.79 28.71
CA PRO A 556 -24.24 -8.99 29.21
C PRO A 556 -23.09 -9.85 29.77
N GLY A 557 -23.40 -10.97 30.41
CA GLY A 557 -22.40 -11.93 30.90
C GLY A 557 -21.59 -12.59 29.78
N LEU A 558 -22.25 -12.99 28.69
CA LEU A 558 -21.56 -13.53 27.51
C LEU A 558 -20.67 -12.47 26.85
N PHE A 559 -21.21 -11.27 26.61
CA PHE A 559 -20.48 -10.13 26.01
C PHE A 559 -19.21 -9.76 26.80
N VAL A 560 -19.28 -9.71 28.13
CA VAL A 560 -18.10 -9.48 28.98
C VAL A 560 -17.14 -10.68 28.95
N SER A 561 -17.66 -11.91 28.98
CA SER A 561 -16.83 -13.12 28.85
C SER A 561 -16.03 -13.13 27.55
N ASP A 562 -16.63 -12.73 26.43
CA ASP A 562 -15.95 -12.67 25.13
C ASP A 562 -14.87 -11.59 25.10
N ILE A 563 -15.10 -10.42 25.71
CA ILE A 563 -14.09 -9.37 25.85
C ILE A 563 -12.89 -9.90 26.65
N VAL A 564 -13.13 -10.56 27.79
CA VAL A 564 -12.06 -11.16 28.60
C VAL A 564 -11.32 -12.27 27.84
N LYS A 565 -12.02 -13.20 27.19
CA LYS A 565 -11.43 -14.25 26.34
C LYS A 565 -10.58 -13.67 25.22
N THR A 566 -11.08 -12.65 24.52
CA THR A 566 -10.38 -11.98 23.42
C THR A 566 -9.10 -11.31 23.94
N ASN A 567 -9.17 -10.60 25.07
CA ASN A 567 -8.02 -9.92 25.65
C ASN A 567 -6.95 -10.92 26.15
N LEU A 568 -7.36 -12.04 26.77
CA LEU A 568 -6.45 -13.11 27.17
C LEU A 568 -5.78 -13.78 25.96
N LEU A 569 -6.52 -14.03 24.89
CA LEU A 569 -5.99 -14.60 23.66
C LEU A 569 -5.01 -13.63 22.96
N THR A 570 -5.36 -12.34 22.89
CA THR A 570 -4.45 -11.29 22.40
C THR A 570 -3.19 -11.21 23.26
N ALA A 571 -3.30 -11.27 24.59
CA ALA A 571 -2.15 -11.28 25.50
C ALA A 571 -1.25 -12.52 25.32
N ALA A 572 -1.79 -13.65 24.87
CA ALA A 572 -1.00 -14.86 24.56
C ALA A 572 -0.35 -14.81 23.16
N LEU A 573 -1.06 -14.31 22.14
CA LEU A 573 -0.63 -14.39 20.73
C LEU A 573 0.12 -13.15 20.23
N MET A 574 -0.22 -11.95 20.71
CA MET A 574 0.40 -10.71 20.23
C MET A 574 1.88 -10.60 20.65
N PRO A 575 2.28 -10.82 21.92
CA PRO A 575 3.67 -10.66 22.34
C PRO A 575 4.71 -11.46 21.54
N PRO A 576 4.54 -12.78 21.25
CA PRO A 576 5.53 -13.51 20.44
C PRO A 576 5.55 -13.07 18.97
N VAL A 577 4.41 -12.67 18.40
CA VAL A 577 4.35 -12.17 17.01
C VAL A 577 5.02 -10.81 16.89
N LEU A 578 4.71 -9.87 17.81
CA LEU A 578 5.31 -8.54 17.85
C LEU A 578 6.81 -8.61 18.19
N ALA A 579 7.22 -9.49 19.12
CA ALA A 579 8.64 -9.74 19.39
C ALA A 579 9.38 -10.25 18.14
N GLY A 580 8.79 -11.19 17.39
CA GLY A 580 9.35 -11.68 16.13
C GLY A 580 9.50 -10.57 15.09
N PHE A 581 8.43 -9.80 14.86
CA PHE A 581 8.39 -8.66 13.95
C PHE A 581 9.50 -7.63 14.26
N LEU A 582 9.52 -7.11 15.49
CA LEU A 582 10.51 -6.12 15.91
C LEU A 582 11.93 -6.67 15.88
N LYS A 583 12.14 -7.94 16.31
CA LYS A 583 13.48 -8.54 16.34
C LYS A 583 14.05 -8.79 14.94
N ILE A 584 13.20 -9.10 13.96
CA ILE A 584 13.63 -9.19 12.56
C ILE A 584 14.14 -7.83 12.08
N ILE A 585 13.37 -6.76 12.29
CA ILE A 585 13.75 -5.41 11.85
C ILE A 585 15.06 -4.96 12.52
N GLN A 586 15.15 -5.05 13.86
CA GLN A 586 16.37 -4.76 14.63
C GLN A 586 17.59 -5.55 14.15
N LYS A 587 17.43 -6.81 13.71
CA LYS A 587 18.54 -7.69 13.32
C LYS A 587 18.97 -7.54 11.86
N THR A 588 18.08 -7.11 10.98
CA THR A 588 18.30 -7.10 9.52
C THR A 588 18.50 -5.70 8.92
N GLY A 589 18.22 -4.63 9.68
CA GLY A 589 18.47 -3.26 9.25
C GLY A 589 17.77 -2.96 7.92
N SER A 590 18.50 -2.38 6.96
CA SER A 590 17.95 -1.99 5.65
C SER A 590 17.35 -3.15 4.82
N GLN A 591 17.61 -4.41 5.18
CA GLN A 591 17.10 -5.59 4.45
C GLN A 591 15.80 -6.17 5.05
N PHE A 592 15.20 -5.53 6.06
CA PHE A 592 14.08 -6.12 6.81
C PHE A 592 12.87 -6.50 5.95
N VAL A 593 12.58 -5.74 4.88
CA VAL A 593 11.33 -5.82 4.10
C VAL A 593 10.97 -7.27 3.72
N PHE A 594 11.93 -8.01 3.14
CA PHE A 594 11.69 -9.39 2.72
C PHE A 594 11.53 -10.36 3.91
N TYR A 595 12.37 -10.24 4.94
CA TYR A 595 12.32 -11.14 6.11
C TYR A 595 11.06 -10.92 6.94
N THR A 596 10.65 -9.67 7.15
CA THR A 596 9.41 -9.30 7.83
C THR A 596 8.21 -9.77 7.02
N TRP A 597 8.20 -9.58 5.69
CA TRP A 597 7.16 -10.10 4.80
C TRP A 597 7.02 -11.63 4.90
N VAL A 598 8.11 -12.39 4.76
CA VAL A 598 8.08 -13.87 4.90
C VAL A 598 7.58 -14.30 6.29
N PHE A 599 8.00 -13.61 7.35
CA PHE A 599 7.54 -13.89 8.71
C PHE A 599 6.04 -13.65 8.86
N THR A 600 5.53 -12.49 8.45
CA THR A 600 4.10 -12.17 8.56
C THR A 600 3.24 -13.04 7.64
N ALA A 601 3.72 -13.38 6.44
CA ALA A 601 3.08 -14.35 5.55
C ALA A 601 2.95 -15.73 6.21
N SER A 602 4.02 -16.18 6.88
CA SER A 602 4.03 -17.45 7.63
C SER A 602 3.07 -17.43 8.81
N VAL A 603 3.03 -16.32 9.57
CA VAL A 603 2.06 -16.11 10.66
C VAL A 603 0.63 -16.07 10.13
N GLN A 604 0.37 -15.43 8.98
CA GLN A 604 -0.96 -15.37 8.36
C GLN A 604 -1.46 -16.76 7.92
N VAL A 605 -0.61 -17.57 7.28
CA VAL A 605 -0.95 -18.96 6.88
C VAL A 605 -1.15 -19.84 8.12
N LEU A 606 -0.32 -19.67 9.16
CA LEU A 606 -0.50 -20.35 10.45
C LEU A 606 -1.83 -19.98 11.10
N MET A 607 -2.16 -18.69 11.22
CA MET A 607 -3.42 -18.22 11.81
C MET A 607 -4.65 -18.62 10.98
N THR A 608 -4.54 -18.69 9.65
CA THR A 608 -5.60 -19.23 8.78
C THR A 608 -5.95 -20.69 9.11
N THR A 609 -4.99 -21.43 9.69
CA THR A 609 -5.20 -22.80 10.17
C THR A 609 -5.60 -22.84 11.64
N LEU A 610 -4.91 -22.10 12.52
CA LEU A 610 -5.14 -22.09 13.97
C LEU A 610 -6.47 -21.43 14.38
N TYR A 611 -6.92 -20.41 13.66
CA TYR A 611 -8.12 -19.67 14.04
C TYR A 611 -9.37 -20.56 14.08
N PRO A 612 -9.78 -21.24 12.99
CA PRO A 612 -10.99 -22.07 13.03
C PRO A 612 -10.83 -23.35 13.88
N THR A 613 -9.61 -23.83 14.11
CA THR A 613 -9.36 -25.12 14.81
C THR A 613 -9.13 -24.97 16.32
N PHE A 614 -8.57 -23.85 16.79
CA PHE A 614 -8.26 -23.62 18.21
C PHE A 614 -8.84 -22.33 18.79
N ILE A 615 -9.08 -21.29 17.98
CA ILE A 615 -9.62 -20.00 18.47
C ILE A 615 -11.14 -20.01 18.45
N GLN A 616 -11.74 -20.33 17.31
CA GLN A 616 -13.20 -20.35 17.11
C GLN A 616 -13.95 -21.22 18.15
N PRO A 617 -13.45 -22.43 18.55
CA PRO A 617 -14.10 -23.25 19.57
C PRO A 617 -14.13 -22.65 20.99
N LEU A 618 -13.29 -21.64 21.29
CA LEU A 618 -13.29 -20.95 22.59
C LEU A 618 -14.50 -20.01 22.74
N PHE A 619 -15.10 -19.59 21.62
CA PHE A 619 -16.22 -18.66 21.56
C PHE A 619 -17.54 -19.36 21.22
N ASN A 620 -17.50 -20.37 20.33
CA ASN A 620 -18.68 -20.99 19.72
C ASN A 620 -18.57 -22.53 19.76
N LYS A 621 -19.68 -23.24 20.02
CA LYS A 621 -19.79 -24.71 19.89
C LYS A 621 -19.77 -25.05 18.39
N LEU A 622 -18.82 -25.89 17.97
CA LEU A 622 -18.82 -26.54 16.65
C LEU A 622 -19.26 -27.99 16.85
N SER A 623 -20.39 -28.38 16.27
CA SER A 623 -20.85 -29.78 16.20
C SER A 623 -20.73 -30.31 14.76
N PRO A 624 -20.56 -31.63 14.55
CA PRO A 624 -20.73 -32.21 13.22
C PRO A 624 -22.19 -32.10 12.76
N LEU A 625 -22.45 -31.89 11.47
CA LEU A 625 -23.82 -31.97 10.94
C LEU A 625 -24.38 -33.39 11.12
N GLU A 626 -25.66 -33.48 11.50
CA GLU A 626 -26.40 -34.73 11.65
C GLU A 626 -26.48 -35.53 10.34
N ASP A 627 -26.60 -36.86 10.45
CA ASP A 627 -26.77 -37.72 9.28
C ASP A 627 -28.18 -37.61 8.71
N GLY A 628 -28.28 -37.09 7.48
CA GLY A 628 -29.53 -36.78 6.81
C GLY A 628 -29.32 -36.31 5.38
N GLU A 629 -30.41 -35.93 4.70
CA GLU A 629 -30.43 -35.62 3.28
C GLU A 629 -29.42 -34.54 2.87
N LEU A 630 -29.36 -33.43 3.61
CA LEU A 630 -28.42 -32.32 3.37
C LEU A 630 -26.96 -32.80 3.39
N LYS A 631 -26.58 -33.62 4.38
CA LYS A 631 -25.21 -34.14 4.51
C LYS A 631 -24.85 -35.04 3.32
N THR A 632 -25.78 -35.87 2.86
CA THR A 632 -25.61 -36.70 1.66
C THR A 632 -25.45 -35.84 0.40
N LYS A 633 -26.39 -34.93 0.13
CA LYS A 633 -26.34 -34.01 -1.04
C LYS A 633 -25.06 -33.17 -1.07
N VAL A 634 -24.59 -32.67 0.08
CA VAL A 634 -23.33 -31.90 0.18
C VAL A 634 -22.10 -32.77 -0.06
N ASN A 635 -22.07 -34.01 0.45
CA ASN A 635 -20.99 -34.96 0.16
C ASN A 635 -20.93 -35.33 -1.33
N GLU A 636 -22.07 -35.52 -1.99
CA GLU A 636 -22.16 -35.77 -3.44
C GLU A 636 -21.67 -34.56 -4.26
N LEU A 637 -22.08 -33.35 -3.89
CA LEU A 637 -21.62 -32.10 -4.52
C LEU A 637 -20.09 -31.92 -4.37
N ALA A 638 -19.55 -32.17 -3.17
CA ALA A 638 -18.12 -32.13 -2.92
C ALA A 638 -17.37 -33.17 -3.76
N ALA A 639 -17.85 -34.41 -3.80
CA ALA A 639 -17.25 -35.50 -4.59
C ALA A 639 -17.26 -35.19 -6.10
N ARG A 640 -18.37 -34.66 -6.63
CA ARG A 640 -18.53 -34.26 -8.04
C ARG A 640 -17.44 -33.30 -8.52
N PHE A 641 -16.99 -32.38 -7.67
CA PHE A 641 -15.93 -31.41 -7.99
C PHE A 641 -14.54 -31.78 -7.50
N LYS A 642 -14.40 -32.92 -6.79
CA LYS A 642 -13.19 -33.33 -6.07
C LYS A 642 -12.75 -32.29 -5.02
N PHE A 643 -13.73 -31.68 -4.36
CA PHE A 643 -13.49 -30.83 -3.19
C PHE A 643 -12.94 -31.68 -2.04
N PRO A 644 -11.81 -31.32 -1.40
CA PRO A 644 -11.20 -32.12 -0.35
C PRO A 644 -11.89 -31.88 1.00
N LEU A 645 -13.19 -32.20 1.06
CA LEU A 645 -14.00 -32.13 2.28
C LEU A 645 -13.46 -33.10 3.34
N HIS A 646 -13.31 -32.61 4.56
CA HIS A 646 -12.85 -33.37 5.72
C HIS A 646 -14.00 -33.60 6.71
N GLU A 647 -14.59 -32.52 7.23
CA GLU A 647 -15.82 -32.55 8.04
C GLU A 647 -16.79 -31.44 7.61
N LEU A 648 -18.05 -31.64 7.97
CA LEU A 648 -19.15 -30.71 7.82
C LEU A 648 -19.64 -30.32 9.23
N HIS A 649 -19.57 -29.03 9.58
CA HIS A 649 -19.86 -28.54 10.93
C HIS A 649 -21.05 -27.57 10.96
N VAL A 650 -21.77 -27.57 12.08
CA VAL A 650 -22.73 -26.53 12.48
C VAL A 650 -22.08 -25.66 13.55
N ILE A 651 -22.35 -24.36 13.55
CA ILE A 651 -21.88 -23.40 14.56
C ILE A 651 -23.07 -22.77 15.31
N ASP A 652 -22.95 -22.59 16.63
CA ASP A 652 -23.96 -21.97 17.51
C ASP A 652 -24.07 -20.43 17.33
N GLY A 653 -24.31 -19.98 16.10
CA GLY A 653 -24.46 -18.56 15.75
C GLY A 653 -25.64 -17.89 16.45
N SER A 654 -26.75 -18.61 16.64
CA SER A 654 -27.99 -18.15 17.30
C SER A 654 -27.75 -17.58 18.70
N LYS A 655 -26.77 -18.11 19.43
CA LYS A 655 -26.29 -17.67 20.76
C LYS A 655 -25.79 -16.22 20.78
N ARG A 656 -25.53 -15.64 19.60
CA ARG A 656 -24.88 -14.34 19.43
C ARG A 656 -25.72 -13.40 18.59
N SER A 657 -26.32 -13.89 17.51
CA SER A 657 -27.17 -13.10 16.64
C SER A 657 -28.16 -13.99 15.89
N ALA A 658 -29.31 -13.43 15.52
CA ALA A 658 -30.26 -14.07 14.62
C ALA A 658 -29.81 -14.08 13.13
N HIS A 659 -28.67 -13.46 12.80
CA HIS A 659 -28.10 -13.44 11.44
C HIS A 659 -27.65 -14.83 10.96
N SER A 660 -27.81 -15.09 9.66
CA SER A 660 -27.56 -16.39 9.01
C SER A 660 -26.40 -16.32 8.02
N ASN A 661 -25.50 -17.32 8.02
CA ASN A 661 -24.30 -17.36 7.16
C ASN A 661 -23.77 -18.80 6.96
N ALA A 662 -22.86 -19.00 6.01
CA ALA A 662 -22.07 -20.22 5.83
C ALA A 662 -20.67 -19.86 5.28
N PHE A 663 -19.65 -20.68 5.55
CA PHE A 663 -18.30 -20.49 5.01
C PHE A 663 -17.49 -21.79 5.01
N PHE A 664 -16.35 -21.82 4.31
CA PHE A 664 -15.39 -22.93 4.39
C PHE A 664 -13.99 -22.47 4.83
N TYR A 665 -13.29 -23.30 5.60
CA TYR A 665 -11.95 -23.03 6.09
C TYR A 665 -10.98 -24.20 5.84
N GLY A 666 -9.71 -23.99 6.18
CA GLY A 666 -8.68 -25.04 6.17
C GLY A 666 -7.72 -24.98 4.99
N LEU A 667 -6.78 -25.90 4.97
CA LEU A 667 -5.68 -25.97 4.00
C LEU A 667 -6.19 -26.39 2.60
N PRO A 668 -5.46 -26.11 1.50
CA PRO A 668 -5.91 -26.44 0.15
C PRO A 668 -6.23 -27.93 -0.10
N TRP A 669 -5.71 -28.83 0.75
CA TRP A 669 -5.89 -30.29 0.68
C TRP A 669 -6.73 -30.88 1.84
N LYS A 670 -7.24 -30.05 2.75
CA LYS A 670 -8.19 -30.43 3.82
C LYS A 670 -9.09 -29.24 4.12
N LYS A 671 -10.34 -29.29 3.66
CA LYS A 671 -11.34 -28.25 3.83
C LYS A 671 -12.47 -28.71 4.75
N HIS A 672 -12.93 -27.81 5.60
CA HIS A 672 -14.10 -28.01 6.44
C HIS A 672 -15.12 -26.93 6.06
N ILE A 673 -16.41 -27.28 6.04
CA ILE A 673 -17.51 -26.33 5.84
C ILE A 673 -18.17 -26.08 7.20
N VAL A 674 -18.53 -24.83 7.46
CA VAL A 674 -19.28 -24.38 8.63
C VAL A 674 -20.58 -23.74 8.18
N ILE A 675 -21.69 -24.23 8.69
CA ILE A 675 -23.03 -23.71 8.44
C ILE A 675 -23.57 -23.15 9.75
N TYR A 676 -24.17 -21.95 9.74
CA TYR A 676 -24.80 -21.43 10.95
C TYR A 676 -26.10 -22.20 11.25
N ASP A 677 -26.34 -22.50 12.52
CA ASP A 677 -27.63 -22.97 13.03
C ASP A 677 -28.81 -22.11 12.52
N THR A 678 -28.68 -20.79 12.59
CA THR A 678 -29.64 -19.81 12.07
C THR A 678 -29.87 -19.87 10.56
N LEU A 679 -29.00 -20.52 9.78
CA LEU A 679 -29.24 -20.78 8.36
C LEU A 679 -30.07 -22.05 8.17
N LEU A 680 -29.74 -23.11 8.89
CA LEU A 680 -30.45 -24.41 8.84
C LEU A 680 -31.89 -24.27 9.32
N GLU A 681 -32.10 -23.60 10.46
CA GLU A 681 -33.43 -23.34 11.06
C GLU A 681 -34.37 -22.49 10.18
N LYS A 682 -33.90 -21.98 9.04
CA LYS A 682 -34.65 -21.03 8.20
C LYS A 682 -34.62 -21.33 6.70
N SER A 683 -33.96 -22.42 6.29
CA SER A 683 -33.71 -22.74 4.88
C SER A 683 -34.01 -24.21 4.57
N GLU A 684 -34.54 -24.46 3.38
CA GLU A 684 -34.74 -25.82 2.85
C GLU A 684 -33.39 -26.45 2.47
N THR A 685 -33.34 -27.79 2.42
CA THR A 685 -32.12 -28.55 2.03
C THR A 685 -31.49 -28.05 0.73
N ASP A 686 -32.30 -27.77 -0.30
CA ASP A 686 -31.79 -27.34 -1.61
C ASP A 686 -31.46 -25.84 -1.69
N GLU A 687 -32.09 -25.01 -0.84
CA GLU A 687 -31.64 -23.62 -0.61
C GLU A 687 -30.22 -23.61 -0.01
N VAL A 688 -29.98 -24.39 1.06
CA VAL A 688 -28.64 -24.51 1.68
C VAL A 688 -27.64 -25.09 0.70
N LEU A 689 -28.01 -26.11 -0.07
CA LEU A 689 -27.13 -26.70 -1.09
C LEU A 689 -26.76 -25.69 -2.19
N SER A 690 -27.67 -24.77 -2.55
CA SER A 690 -27.40 -23.72 -3.54
C SER A 690 -26.38 -22.67 -3.03
N ILE A 691 -26.46 -22.31 -1.75
CA ILE A 691 -25.45 -21.45 -1.07
C ILE A 691 -24.10 -22.17 -1.05
N LEU A 692 -24.09 -23.46 -0.70
CA LEU A 692 -22.86 -24.26 -0.69
C LEU A 692 -22.27 -24.49 -2.09
N ALA A 693 -23.10 -24.44 -3.14
CA ALA A 693 -22.63 -24.43 -4.53
C ALA A 693 -21.97 -23.09 -4.92
N HIS A 694 -22.49 -21.96 -4.44
CA HIS A 694 -21.84 -20.64 -4.58
C HIS A 694 -20.48 -20.60 -3.85
N GLU A 695 -20.43 -21.05 -2.59
CA GLU A 695 -19.20 -21.19 -1.80
C GLU A 695 -18.17 -22.10 -2.49
N LEU A 696 -18.63 -23.25 -3.02
CA LEU A 696 -17.77 -24.15 -3.78
C LEU A 696 -17.24 -23.50 -5.07
N GLY A 697 -17.98 -22.55 -5.66
CA GLY A 697 -17.53 -21.70 -6.76
C GLY A 697 -16.31 -20.86 -6.39
N HIS A 698 -16.32 -20.21 -5.22
CA HIS A 698 -15.17 -19.44 -4.72
C HIS A 698 -13.90 -20.29 -4.55
N TRP A 699 -14.05 -21.52 -4.05
CA TRP A 699 -12.93 -22.47 -4.04
C TRP A 699 -12.51 -22.89 -5.45
N LYS A 700 -13.48 -23.25 -6.30
CA LYS A 700 -13.23 -23.85 -7.62
C LYS A 700 -12.53 -22.90 -8.59
N LEU A 701 -12.83 -21.62 -8.49
CA LEU A 701 -12.24 -20.52 -9.26
C LEU A 701 -10.98 -19.93 -8.59
N GLY A 702 -10.63 -20.41 -7.39
CA GLY A 702 -9.42 -20.01 -6.67
C GLY A 702 -9.48 -18.61 -6.06
N HIS A 703 -10.67 -18.03 -5.85
CA HIS A 703 -10.85 -16.66 -5.35
C HIS A 703 -10.10 -16.44 -4.02
N THR A 704 -10.16 -17.40 -3.09
CA THR A 704 -9.40 -17.34 -1.82
C THR A 704 -7.88 -17.28 -2.03
N THR A 705 -7.36 -18.00 -3.04
CA THR A 705 -5.93 -18.01 -3.39
C THR A 705 -5.52 -16.70 -4.06
N SER A 706 -6.38 -16.15 -4.92
CA SER A 706 -6.19 -14.83 -5.55
C SER A 706 -6.18 -13.71 -4.50
N LEU A 707 -7.14 -13.70 -3.57
CA LEU A 707 -7.18 -12.74 -2.45
C LEU A 707 -5.97 -12.89 -1.53
N PHE A 708 -5.51 -14.12 -1.26
CA PHE A 708 -4.26 -14.32 -0.54
C PHE A 708 -3.08 -13.70 -1.30
N GLY A 709 -2.92 -13.96 -2.60
CA GLY A 709 -1.87 -13.35 -3.43
C GLY A 709 -1.90 -11.81 -3.43
N ILE A 710 -3.09 -11.22 -3.57
CA ILE A 710 -3.30 -9.77 -3.47
C ILE A 710 -2.89 -9.26 -2.09
N SER A 711 -3.27 -9.93 -1.00
CA SER A 711 -2.87 -9.55 0.36
C SER A 711 -1.35 -9.62 0.56
N GLN A 712 -0.66 -10.59 -0.05
CA GLN A 712 0.80 -10.69 0.05
C GLN A 712 1.52 -9.58 -0.74
N ALA A 713 0.98 -9.19 -1.90
CA ALA A 713 1.49 -8.05 -2.68
C ALA A 713 1.27 -6.73 -1.93
N HIS A 714 0.10 -6.53 -1.33
CA HIS A 714 -0.20 -5.38 -0.48
C HIS A 714 0.75 -5.30 0.74
N LEU A 715 0.93 -6.41 1.45
CA LEU A 715 1.81 -6.51 2.61
C LEU A 715 3.27 -6.21 2.27
N LEU A 716 3.75 -6.67 1.10
CA LEU A 716 5.09 -6.34 0.60
C LEU A 716 5.23 -4.84 0.25
N TYR A 717 4.20 -4.24 -0.35
CA TYR A 717 4.13 -2.81 -0.65
C TYR A 717 4.18 -1.97 0.64
N VAL A 718 3.36 -2.31 1.64
CA VAL A 718 3.33 -1.64 2.95
C VAL A 718 4.71 -1.68 3.63
N PHE A 719 5.39 -2.83 3.68
CA PHE A 719 6.75 -2.88 4.26
C PHE A 719 7.81 -2.19 3.40
N SER A 720 7.66 -2.19 2.08
CA SER A 720 8.55 -1.44 1.18
C SER A 720 8.44 0.06 1.43
N LEU A 721 7.21 0.59 1.57
CA LEU A 721 7.00 1.98 1.97
C LEU A 721 7.50 2.24 3.40
N PHE A 722 7.23 1.36 4.37
CA PHE A 722 7.69 1.55 5.75
C PHE A 722 9.22 1.72 5.83
N SER A 723 9.98 1.05 4.96
CA SER A 723 11.45 1.22 4.90
C SER A 723 11.91 2.64 4.55
N VAL A 724 11.04 3.47 3.96
CA VAL A 724 11.27 4.90 3.67
C VAL A 724 10.98 5.79 4.90
N PHE A 725 10.06 5.37 5.76
CA PHE A 725 9.56 6.16 6.91
C PHE A 725 10.18 5.77 8.25
N ILE A 726 10.66 4.53 8.43
CA ILE A 726 11.16 4.00 9.71
C ILE A 726 12.21 4.88 10.40
N ASN A 727 13.02 5.60 9.61
CA ASN A 727 14.09 6.50 10.07
C ASN A 727 13.78 8.00 9.91
N ASN A 728 12.55 8.38 9.52
CA ASN A 728 12.17 9.77 9.23
C ASN A 728 12.04 10.58 10.55
N ARG A 729 13.03 11.40 10.88
CA ARG A 729 13.10 12.12 12.16
C ARG A 729 11.98 13.15 12.31
N SER A 730 11.60 13.83 11.24
CA SER A 730 10.55 14.86 11.24
C SER A 730 9.18 14.29 11.61
N LEU A 731 8.90 13.03 11.23
CA LEU A 731 7.67 12.32 11.58
C LEU A 731 7.59 12.07 13.09
N TYR A 732 8.58 11.38 13.67
CA TYR A 732 8.61 11.12 15.12
C TYR A 732 8.59 12.41 15.94
N SER A 733 9.43 13.39 15.58
CA SER A 733 9.52 14.68 16.26
C SER A 733 8.20 15.47 16.23
N SER A 734 7.41 15.36 15.15
CA SER A 734 6.09 15.99 15.08
C SER A 734 5.09 15.45 16.11
N PHE A 735 5.22 14.19 16.52
CA PHE A 735 4.39 13.52 17.53
C PHE A 735 5.08 13.40 18.91
N GLY A 736 6.03 14.30 19.20
CA GLY A 736 6.69 14.43 20.51
C GLY A 736 7.84 13.44 20.76
N PHE A 737 8.18 12.59 19.78
CA PHE A 737 9.30 11.65 19.87
C PHE A 737 10.56 12.32 19.32
N HIS A 738 11.20 13.16 20.14
CA HIS A 738 12.39 13.93 19.73
C HIS A 738 13.71 13.15 19.90
N ASN A 739 13.83 12.37 20.98
CA ASN A 739 15.08 11.72 21.40
C ASN A 739 15.12 10.22 21.07
N GLU A 740 13.95 9.58 20.92
CA GLU A 740 13.80 8.15 20.69
C GLU A 740 13.01 7.91 19.40
N HIS A 741 13.34 6.83 18.68
CA HIS A 741 12.65 6.44 17.45
C HIS A 741 12.22 4.95 17.52
N PRO A 742 11.25 4.59 18.40
CA PRO A 742 10.87 3.18 18.59
C PRO A 742 10.17 2.62 17.35
N ILE A 743 10.57 1.43 16.89
CA ILE A 743 10.13 0.88 15.61
C ILE A 743 8.60 0.73 15.54
N ILE A 744 7.96 0.40 16.66
CA ILE A 744 6.50 0.26 16.74
C ILE A 744 5.75 1.61 16.65
N ILE A 745 6.32 2.68 17.19
CA ILE A 745 5.77 4.04 17.09
C ILE A 745 5.84 4.52 15.65
N GLY A 746 7.00 4.34 15.00
CA GLY A 746 7.17 4.63 13.59
C GLY A 746 6.17 3.88 12.71
N PHE A 747 5.91 2.60 13.00
CA PHE A 747 4.94 1.79 12.26
C PHE A 747 3.49 2.29 12.41
N LEU A 748 3.09 2.71 13.61
CA LEU A 748 1.76 3.29 13.85
C LEU A 748 1.59 4.64 13.12
N LEU A 749 2.52 5.57 13.32
CA LEU A 749 2.50 6.90 12.68
C LEU A 749 2.55 6.81 11.15
N PHE A 750 3.27 5.82 10.62
CA PHE A 750 3.30 5.48 9.20
C PHE A 750 1.95 4.95 8.70
N SER A 751 1.28 4.07 9.46
CA SER A 751 -0.04 3.56 9.12
C SER A 751 -1.08 4.68 9.05
N ASP A 752 -1.08 5.60 10.03
CA ASP A 752 -1.97 6.76 10.04
C ASP A 752 -1.71 7.71 8.84
N ALA A 753 -0.45 7.84 8.42
CA ALA A 753 -0.07 8.63 7.24
C ALA A 753 -0.47 7.98 5.89
N LEU A 754 -0.72 6.66 5.85
CA LEU A 754 -1.14 5.94 4.64
C LEU A 754 -2.67 5.79 4.47
N SER A 755 -3.50 6.18 5.44
CA SER A 755 -4.96 6.01 5.40
C SER A 755 -5.61 6.35 4.04
N PRO A 756 -5.28 7.47 3.35
CA PRO A 756 -5.88 7.77 2.04
C PRO A 756 -5.54 6.75 0.95
N MET A 757 -4.33 6.15 0.98
CA MET A 757 -3.97 5.09 0.04
C MET A 757 -4.77 3.82 0.32
N ASP A 758 -4.96 3.47 1.59
CA ASP A 758 -5.73 2.30 1.99
C ASP A 758 -7.20 2.40 1.55
N THR A 759 -7.82 3.59 1.58
CA THR A 759 -9.18 3.79 1.04
C THR A 759 -9.27 3.51 -0.47
N VAL A 760 -8.24 3.85 -1.26
CA VAL A 760 -8.16 3.55 -2.69
C VAL A 760 -7.95 2.04 -2.92
N ILE A 761 -7.10 1.40 -2.11
CA ILE A 761 -6.87 -0.04 -2.17
C ILE A 761 -8.14 -0.83 -1.79
N GLN A 762 -8.89 -0.37 -0.78
CA GLN A 762 -10.17 -0.94 -0.38
C GLN A 762 -11.22 -0.84 -1.49
N PHE A 763 -11.34 0.30 -2.16
CA PHE A 763 -12.22 0.47 -3.32
C PHE A 763 -11.87 -0.51 -4.46
N LEU A 764 -10.59 -0.60 -4.82
CA LEU A 764 -10.12 -1.54 -5.85
C LEU A 764 -10.33 -3.01 -5.45
N LEU A 765 -10.15 -3.35 -4.17
CA LEU A 765 -10.39 -4.70 -3.65
C LEU A 765 -11.89 -5.06 -3.70
N ASN A 766 -12.78 -4.13 -3.35
CA ASN A 766 -14.23 -4.34 -3.43
C ASN A 766 -14.72 -4.49 -4.88
N MET A 767 -14.09 -3.83 -5.86
CA MET A 767 -14.34 -4.13 -7.28
C MET A 767 -13.98 -5.58 -7.65
N VAL A 768 -12.87 -6.10 -7.12
CA VAL A 768 -12.42 -7.49 -7.36
C VAL A 768 -13.33 -8.50 -6.67
N THR A 769 -13.72 -8.29 -5.41
CA THR A 769 -14.64 -9.21 -4.71
C THR A 769 -16.03 -9.22 -5.36
N ARG A 770 -16.56 -8.06 -5.75
CA ARG A 770 -17.83 -7.99 -6.50
C ARG A 770 -17.77 -8.78 -7.82
N ALA A 771 -16.63 -8.77 -8.51
CA ALA A 771 -16.42 -9.59 -9.71
C ALA A 771 -16.34 -11.10 -9.40
N PHE A 772 -15.77 -11.49 -8.25
CA PHE A 772 -15.72 -12.89 -7.80
C PHE A 772 -17.11 -13.43 -7.43
N GLU A 773 -17.96 -12.63 -6.77
CA GLU A 773 -19.34 -13.00 -6.44
C GLU A 773 -20.17 -13.36 -7.68
N PHE A 774 -20.12 -12.54 -8.74
CA PHE A 774 -20.82 -12.85 -9.99
C PHE A 774 -20.29 -14.14 -10.67
N GLN A 775 -19.02 -14.48 -10.49
CA GLN A 775 -18.45 -15.72 -11.02
C GLN A 775 -18.87 -16.94 -10.20
N ALA A 776 -19.00 -16.80 -8.88
CA ALA A 776 -19.55 -17.83 -8.00
C ALA A 776 -21.06 -18.07 -8.25
N ASP A 777 -21.83 -17.00 -8.44
CA ASP A 777 -23.23 -17.07 -8.89
C ASP A 777 -23.36 -17.75 -10.26
N ALA A 778 -22.48 -17.41 -11.22
CA ALA A 778 -22.43 -18.06 -12.53
C ALA A 778 -22.05 -19.55 -12.45
N PHE A 779 -21.23 -19.94 -11.48
CA PHE A 779 -20.88 -21.35 -11.23
C PHE A 779 -22.07 -22.15 -10.68
N ALA A 780 -22.77 -21.62 -9.66
CA ALA A 780 -23.98 -22.24 -9.12
C ALA A 780 -25.12 -22.29 -10.16
N LYS A 781 -25.25 -21.25 -10.98
CA LYS A 781 -26.13 -21.22 -12.17
C LYS A 781 -25.77 -22.31 -13.19
N GLY A 782 -24.47 -22.51 -13.44
CA GLY A 782 -23.95 -23.60 -14.29
C GLY A 782 -24.21 -25.01 -13.75
N LEU A 783 -24.59 -25.14 -12.48
CA LEU A 783 -25.08 -26.39 -11.87
C LEU A 783 -26.60 -26.59 -11.98
N GLY A 784 -27.33 -25.61 -12.50
CA GLY A 784 -28.80 -25.60 -12.56
C GLY A 784 -29.47 -24.97 -11.33
N MET A 785 -28.71 -24.63 -10.28
CA MET A 785 -29.23 -24.19 -8.97
C MET A 785 -29.61 -22.70 -8.93
N GLN A 786 -29.95 -22.12 -10.08
CA GLN A 786 -30.16 -20.67 -10.24
C GLN A 786 -31.42 -20.16 -9.52
N THR A 787 -32.45 -21.01 -9.44
CA THR A 787 -33.74 -20.70 -8.80
C THR A 787 -33.58 -20.68 -7.29
N GLU A 788 -32.99 -21.74 -6.72
CA GLU A 788 -32.80 -21.88 -5.27
C GLU A 788 -31.74 -20.92 -4.73
N LEU A 789 -30.71 -20.57 -5.53
CA LEU A 789 -29.78 -19.50 -5.16
C LEU A 789 -30.46 -18.12 -5.18
N ALA A 790 -31.32 -17.84 -6.15
CA ALA A 790 -32.08 -16.59 -6.19
C ALA A 790 -33.05 -16.48 -5.00
N ARG A 791 -33.78 -17.56 -4.69
CA ARG A 791 -34.68 -17.62 -3.52
C ARG A 791 -33.90 -17.47 -2.21
N SER A 792 -32.82 -18.22 -2.01
CA SER A 792 -32.04 -18.18 -0.77
C SER A 792 -31.35 -16.83 -0.54
N LEU A 793 -30.82 -16.18 -1.58
CA LEU A 793 -30.29 -14.81 -1.48
C LEU A 793 -31.36 -13.79 -1.09
N LEU A 794 -32.57 -13.89 -1.66
CA LEU A 794 -33.72 -13.06 -1.28
C LEU A 794 -34.14 -13.32 0.18
N LYS A 795 -34.25 -14.58 0.58
CA LYS A 795 -34.61 -15.03 1.94
C LYS A 795 -33.60 -14.50 2.97
N LEU A 796 -32.30 -14.61 2.68
CA LEU A 796 -31.21 -14.05 3.49
C LEU A 796 -31.27 -12.52 3.59
N GLN A 797 -31.59 -11.82 2.51
CA GLN A 797 -31.71 -10.36 2.51
C GLN A 797 -32.85 -9.90 3.45
N ILE A 798 -34.00 -10.57 3.38
CA ILE A 798 -35.16 -10.30 4.24
C ILE A 798 -34.82 -10.63 5.71
N GLN A 799 -34.30 -11.84 5.99
CA GLN A 799 -34.02 -12.30 7.35
C GLN A 799 -32.92 -11.52 8.06
N ASN A 800 -31.95 -10.94 7.33
CA ASN A 800 -30.94 -10.05 7.88
C ASN A 800 -31.35 -8.56 7.87
N LEU A 801 -32.58 -8.24 7.43
CA LEU A 801 -33.08 -6.87 7.19
C LEU A 801 -32.11 -6.01 6.35
N SER A 802 -31.39 -6.65 5.44
CA SER A 802 -30.33 -6.03 4.64
C SER A 802 -30.89 -5.03 3.62
N SER A 803 -30.13 -3.95 3.37
CA SER A 803 -30.57 -2.82 2.54
C SER A 803 -31.07 -3.24 1.15
N MET A 804 -32.38 -3.10 0.92
CA MET A 804 -33.04 -3.54 -0.32
C MET A 804 -32.67 -2.70 -1.56
N ASP A 805 -32.13 -1.50 -1.34
CA ASP A 805 -31.57 -0.61 -2.36
C ASP A 805 -30.36 0.15 -1.79
N ALA A 806 -29.52 0.74 -2.64
CA ALA A 806 -28.49 1.68 -2.19
C ALA A 806 -28.04 2.69 -3.26
N ASP A 807 -27.43 3.78 -2.78
CA ASP A 807 -26.70 4.69 -3.64
C ASP A 807 -25.46 4.01 -4.24
N TRP A 808 -25.29 4.16 -5.55
CA TRP A 808 -24.22 3.52 -6.32
C TRP A 808 -22.81 3.85 -5.82
N MET A 809 -22.61 5.04 -5.22
CA MET A 809 -21.30 5.49 -4.73
C MET A 809 -21.01 4.88 -3.37
N TYR A 810 -22.01 4.86 -2.47
CA TYR A 810 -21.94 4.14 -1.20
C TYR A 810 -21.68 2.64 -1.41
N ALA A 811 -22.47 2.01 -2.30
CA ALA A 811 -22.34 0.60 -2.62
C ALA A 811 -20.97 0.24 -3.20
N SER A 812 -20.42 1.07 -4.09
CA SER A 812 -19.13 0.79 -4.74
C SER A 812 -17.92 0.97 -3.81
N TYR A 813 -18.05 1.75 -2.72
CA TYR A 813 -17.00 1.89 -1.71
C TYR A 813 -17.14 0.87 -0.57
N HIS A 814 -18.35 0.68 -0.02
CA HIS A 814 -18.56 -0.13 1.18
C HIS A 814 -18.89 -1.61 0.94
N PHE A 815 -19.50 -2.00 -0.19
CA PHE A 815 -19.97 -3.37 -0.39
C PHE A 815 -18.97 -4.26 -1.13
N SER A 816 -18.47 -5.29 -0.43
CA SER A 816 -17.69 -6.38 -1.01
C SER A 816 -18.53 -7.30 -1.91
N HIS A 817 -19.85 -7.35 -1.71
CA HIS A 817 -20.82 -8.14 -2.49
C HIS A 817 -21.64 -7.23 -3.43
N PRO A 818 -22.01 -7.67 -4.64
CA PRO A 818 -22.96 -6.96 -5.49
C PRO A 818 -24.36 -6.94 -4.89
N HIS A 819 -25.19 -6.00 -5.33
CA HIS A 819 -26.56 -5.89 -4.85
C HIS A 819 -27.40 -7.13 -5.14
N LEU A 820 -28.38 -7.44 -4.28
CA LEU A 820 -29.37 -8.48 -4.55
C LEU A 820 -30.04 -8.28 -5.93
N SER A 821 -30.41 -7.05 -6.28
CA SER A 821 -30.97 -6.71 -7.59
C SER A 821 -30.01 -6.93 -8.77
N GLU A 822 -28.70 -6.75 -8.58
CA GLU A 822 -27.66 -7.08 -9.57
C GLU A 822 -27.49 -8.60 -9.71
N ARG A 823 -27.45 -9.34 -8.58
CA ARG A 823 -27.28 -10.80 -8.53
C ARG A 823 -28.48 -11.55 -9.09
N LEU A 824 -29.71 -11.20 -8.67
CA LEU A 824 -30.95 -11.76 -9.22
C LEU A 824 -31.04 -11.55 -10.74
N LYS A 825 -30.63 -10.39 -11.24
CA LYS A 825 -30.53 -10.09 -12.68
C LYS A 825 -29.49 -10.98 -13.37
N ALA A 826 -28.31 -11.18 -12.77
CA ALA A 826 -27.28 -12.09 -13.30
C ALA A 826 -27.73 -13.57 -13.29
N LEU A 827 -28.55 -13.97 -12.32
CA LEU A 827 -29.18 -15.31 -12.25
C LEU A 827 -30.34 -15.49 -13.24
N ASN A 828 -30.79 -14.44 -13.93
CA ASN A 828 -32.00 -14.40 -14.79
C ASN A 828 -33.32 -14.66 -14.03
N TRP A 829 -33.40 -14.30 -12.75
CA TRP A 829 -34.63 -14.41 -11.97
C TRP A 829 -35.79 -13.60 -12.60
N LYS A 830 -37.00 -14.16 -12.57
CA LYS A 830 -38.22 -13.54 -13.17
C LYS A 830 -39.39 -13.34 -12.21
N GLY A 831 -39.30 -13.87 -10.99
CA GLY A 831 -40.30 -13.74 -9.92
C GLY A 831 -41.50 -14.66 -10.04
N GLU A 832 -41.54 -15.66 -9.17
CA GLU A 832 -42.66 -16.62 -9.05
C GLU A 832 -43.15 -16.64 -7.59
N GLN A 833 -44.04 -15.68 -7.28
CA GLN A 833 -44.67 -15.39 -5.98
C GLN A 833 -43.75 -14.81 -4.90
N ALA A 834 -44.35 -14.05 -3.97
CA ALA A 834 -43.64 -13.33 -2.91
C ALA A 834 -43.08 -14.28 -1.85
N VAL A 835 -41.87 -13.99 -1.35
CA VAL A 835 -41.21 -14.78 -0.29
C VAL A 835 -41.45 -14.10 1.06
N THR A 836 -42.48 -14.55 1.76
CA THR A 836 -42.83 -14.08 3.11
C THR A 836 -41.91 -14.68 4.18
N SER A 837 -41.66 -13.93 5.25
CA SER A 837 -40.84 -14.34 6.39
C SER A 837 -41.51 -15.36 7.33
N GLU A 838 -42.85 -15.47 7.31
CA GLU A 838 -43.65 -16.25 8.27
C GLU A 838 -44.26 -17.52 7.65
N LYS A 839 -43.44 -18.55 7.43
CA LYS A 839 -43.92 -19.92 7.21
C LYS A 839 -43.22 -20.93 8.10
N ASP A 840 -43.99 -21.52 8.99
CA ASP A 840 -43.66 -22.78 9.66
C ASP A 840 -43.83 -23.96 8.68
N ASP A 841 -42.90 -24.12 7.73
CA ASP A 841 -42.90 -25.27 6.80
C ASP A 841 -42.27 -26.51 7.47
N GLU A 842 -42.94 -27.67 7.38
CA GLU A 842 -42.54 -28.93 8.04
C GLU A 842 -41.22 -29.56 7.52
N GLY A 843 -40.53 -28.89 6.58
CA GLY A 843 -39.28 -29.34 5.94
C GLY A 843 -37.99 -28.67 6.43
N VAL A 844 -38.04 -27.82 7.47
CA VAL A 844 -36.86 -27.10 7.99
C VAL A 844 -35.77 -28.06 8.52
N VAL A 845 -34.51 -27.78 8.17
CA VAL A 845 -33.36 -28.58 8.62
C VAL A 845 -33.06 -28.30 10.10
N LYS A 846 -33.28 -29.29 10.97
CA LYS A 846 -33.00 -29.16 12.40
C LYS A 846 -31.51 -29.06 12.67
N ALA A 847 -31.13 -28.12 13.54
CA ALA A 847 -29.76 -27.97 14.02
C ALA A 847 -29.57 -28.74 15.34
N SER A 848 -28.48 -29.52 15.43
CA SER A 848 -28.18 -30.37 16.60
C SER A 848 -27.96 -29.55 17.88
N GLY A 849 -28.56 -29.97 19.00
CA GLY A 849 -28.10 -29.54 20.34
C GLY A 849 -28.72 -28.26 20.90
N ARG A 850 -29.89 -27.84 20.42
CA ARG A 850 -30.71 -26.78 21.03
C ARG A 850 -31.30 -27.17 22.41
N ASP A 851 -31.32 -28.47 22.72
CA ASP A 851 -31.84 -29.04 23.97
C ASP A 851 -30.84 -29.04 25.16
N GLU A 852 -29.65 -28.42 25.01
CA GLU A 852 -28.56 -28.41 26.01
C GLU A 852 -28.12 -26.98 26.44
N LEU A 853 -28.98 -25.96 26.36
CA LEU A 853 -28.65 -24.55 26.68
C LEU A 853 -29.61 -23.90 27.69
#